data_AF-A0A9D2WPY6-F1
#
_entry.id   AF-A0A9D2WPY6-F1
#
_cell.length_a   1.000
_cell.length_b   1.000
_cell.length_c   1.000
_cell.angle_alpha   90.00
_cell.angle_beta   90.00
_cell.angle_gamma   90.00
#
_symmetry.space_group_name_H-M   'P 1'
#
loop_
_entity.id
_entity.type
_entity.pdbx_description
1 polymer ?
#
loop_
_entity_poly.entity_id
_entity_poly.type
_entity_poly.pdbx_seq_one_letter_code
_entity_poly.pdbx_strand_id
1 'polypeptide(L)'
;MFIKKLAIQNFRNLKSSVIEPARLNIFVGPNNSGKSSILAAVEWALTGRNLWTDRAGRGAGDLISREARECRVWLELAGLGGVVRAMPPHSLAVGKSNSIQESQAAIYHYLGADEQLIRLALNAGAFSNLPPAEQKTFLFALCGISCTAATITAATEQYLCGIGLSRDRAGEAAAKVTALLPAGFGGDPAILEGMEKRAREERRGIKKDLERAKSALAAMAPPVLPEGLEPSDKEAVAGQLAELESEKNELLKAYGVRQAAKKNIALCRAKIEQLTAEITRLGEARTALAREAAGTAATGNPGACKGRPELAAELNGAKERLEQLALTAAELDRKLSALQTSNRNRRAVLEKLQSFDGQCPLAPRLIACRMSDNEVAELAGQLAVENQADSPHINGLKDYLQKVQVEKLELQRRIRLLEQALARLDNAERELTSLAAALERAQSELDSARLEEAGWEETLRKGGADPEEIDRLQGRIDRGREFLRRLEVAEHGCGQADRLQQDLQVLEQELAVAELMVGALGPNGIRKSLLGDRLAGFTREINNMLAACTEGLYRLEWQEDFNPLITRKRQPLPLKLLSRSEQFRVSIALQAAIAKLTGLNFLAVDEVDMLDQDNRDLLTCSLLNVMDQFDQIMLFSTVGDVQPRNPGLPGVKMFWVEDGRISELGSSASNPAGRESTGFSVFQ
;
A
#
# COMPACT_ATOMS: atom_id res chain seq x y z
N MET A 1 -53.01 48.86 3.16
CA MET A 1 -54.17 48.02 3.52
C MET A 1 -55.18 48.83 4.33
N PHE A 2 -56.45 48.84 3.92
CA PHE A 2 -57.53 49.57 4.61
C PHE A 2 -58.79 48.71 4.77
N ILE A 3 -59.24 48.49 6.01
CA ILE A 3 -60.47 47.76 6.34
C ILE A 3 -61.61 48.77 6.43
N LYS A 4 -62.53 48.74 5.46
CA LYS A 4 -63.74 49.59 5.46
C LYS A 4 -64.77 49.12 6.48
N LYS A 5 -64.90 47.81 6.63
CA LYS A 5 -65.89 47.19 7.50
C LYS A 5 -65.35 45.89 8.09
N LEU A 6 -65.59 45.70 9.38
CA LEU A 6 -65.24 44.50 10.12
C LEU A 6 -66.50 43.97 10.80
N ALA A 7 -66.91 42.74 10.44
CA ALA A 7 -67.94 42.01 11.15
C ALA A 7 -67.36 40.73 11.76
N ILE A 8 -67.60 40.54 13.05
CA ILE A 8 -67.16 39.37 13.81
C ILE A 8 -68.37 38.71 14.42
N GLN A 9 -68.50 37.40 14.25
CA GLN A 9 -69.57 36.59 14.80
C GLN A 9 -69.02 35.33 15.45
N ASN A 10 -69.38 35.13 16.72
CA ASN A 10 -69.06 33.95 17.54
C ASN A 10 -67.57 33.58 17.57
N PHE A 11 -66.68 34.58 17.50
CA PHE A 11 -65.23 34.37 17.50
C PHE A 11 -64.67 34.57 18.91
N ARG A 12 -64.23 33.49 19.54
CA ARG A 12 -63.83 33.44 20.95
C ARG A 12 -64.89 34.03 21.87
N ASN A 13 -64.58 35.12 22.57
CA ASN A 13 -65.52 35.79 23.44
C ASN A 13 -66.36 36.88 22.72
N LEU A 14 -66.13 37.13 21.43
CA LEU A 14 -66.89 38.09 20.64
C LEU A 14 -68.17 37.45 20.09
N LYS A 15 -69.33 38.01 20.44
CA LYS A 15 -70.66 37.45 20.10
C LYS A 15 -71.08 37.85 18.69
N SER A 16 -71.32 39.13 18.47
CA SER A 16 -71.68 39.70 17.18
C SER A 16 -71.40 41.18 17.22
N SER A 17 -70.56 41.67 16.32
CA SER A 17 -70.23 43.10 16.23
C SER A 17 -69.90 43.45 14.79
N VAL A 18 -70.38 44.61 14.36
CA VAL A 18 -70.11 45.18 13.04
C VAL A 18 -69.63 46.59 13.28
N ILE A 19 -68.42 46.90 12.80
CA ILE A 19 -67.81 48.22 12.93
C ILE A 19 -67.30 48.70 11.58
N GLU A 20 -67.21 50.02 11.44
CA GLU A 20 -66.63 50.72 10.29
C GLU A 20 -65.42 51.51 10.80
N PRO A 21 -64.22 50.88 10.76
CA PRO A 21 -63.01 51.52 11.26
C PRO A 21 -62.63 52.74 10.41
N ALA A 22 -62.11 53.78 11.06
CA ALA A 22 -61.51 54.93 10.43
C ALA A 22 -60.00 54.71 10.21
N ARG A 23 -59.24 55.79 10.03
CA ARG A 23 -57.79 55.72 9.81
C ARG A 23 -57.03 55.36 11.09
N LEU A 24 -57.38 55.95 12.22
CA LEU A 24 -56.89 55.56 13.55
C LEU A 24 -58.07 55.06 14.39
N ASN A 25 -57.92 53.87 14.96
CA ASN A 25 -58.98 53.22 15.73
C ASN A 25 -58.44 52.83 17.10
N ILE A 26 -59.07 53.30 18.17
CA ILE A 26 -58.67 53.00 19.54
C ILE A 26 -59.76 52.15 20.20
N PHE A 27 -59.45 50.91 20.51
CA PHE A 27 -60.32 49.95 21.19
C PHE A 27 -59.98 49.91 22.67
N VAL A 28 -60.93 50.31 23.51
CA VAL A 28 -60.74 50.38 24.97
C VAL A 28 -61.83 49.58 25.67
N GLY A 29 -61.47 48.88 26.74
CA GLY A 29 -62.40 48.08 27.52
C GLY A 29 -61.74 47.39 28.71
N PRO A 30 -62.51 46.87 29.68
CA PRO A 30 -61.94 46.17 30.83
C PRO A 30 -61.12 44.95 30.42
N ASN A 31 -60.32 44.42 31.36
CA ASN A 31 -59.66 43.13 31.15
C ASN A 31 -60.68 42.04 30.79
N ASN A 32 -60.25 41.06 29.99
CA ASN A 32 -61.09 39.95 29.52
C ASN A 32 -62.26 40.32 28.58
N SER A 33 -62.35 41.57 28.10
CA SER A 33 -63.46 42.01 27.25
C SER A 33 -63.41 41.54 25.79
N GLY A 34 -62.25 41.07 25.32
CA GLY A 34 -62.08 40.56 23.95
C GLY A 34 -61.33 41.47 22.98
N LYS A 35 -60.61 42.49 23.47
CA LYS A 35 -59.76 43.38 22.66
C LYS A 35 -58.78 42.61 21.75
N SER A 36 -57.92 41.77 22.34
CA SER A 36 -56.99 40.92 21.59
C SER A 36 -57.69 39.94 20.63
N SER A 37 -58.94 39.53 20.95
CA SER A 37 -59.74 38.67 20.07
C SER A 37 -60.13 39.39 18.77
N ILE A 38 -60.27 40.72 18.78
CA ILE A 38 -60.57 41.52 17.58
C ILE A 38 -59.37 41.47 16.62
N LEU A 39 -58.17 41.74 17.13
CA LEU A 39 -56.95 41.70 16.33
C LEU A 39 -56.68 40.29 15.78
N ALA A 40 -56.84 39.27 16.63
CA ALA A 40 -56.69 37.87 16.21
C ALA A 40 -57.77 37.42 15.20
N ALA A 41 -58.96 38.02 15.21
CA ALA A 41 -59.98 37.79 14.20
C ALA A 41 -59.56 38.37 12.84
N VAL A 42 -58.99 39.57 12.83
CA VAL A 42 -58.43 40.20 11.61
C VAL A 42 -57.26 39.37 11.07
N GLU A 43 -56.32 38.97 11.93
CA GLU A 43 -55.19 38.11 11.56
C GLU A 43 -55.67 36.78 10.96
N TRP A 44 -56.64 36.13 11.61
CA TRP A 44 -57.19 34.88 11.16
C TRP A 44 -57.95 35.01 9.84
N ALA A 45 -58.72 36.07 9.64
CA ALA A 45 -59.41 36.30 8.37
C ALA A 45 -58.42 36.39 7.20
N LEU A 46 -57.32 37.12 7.37
CA LEU A 46 -56.33 37.36 6.32
C LEU A 46 -55.40 36.17 6.08
N THR A 47 -54.96 35.48 7.13
CA THR A 47 -53.88 34.47 7.04
C THR A 47 -54.35 33.04 7.28
N GLY A 48 -55.51 32.85 7.89
CA GLY A 48 -55.94 31.56 8.42
C GLY A 48 -55.24 31.15 9.72
N ARG A 49 -54.34 31.99 10.25
CA ARG A 49 -53.62 31.80 11.50
C ARG A 49 -53.81 32.99 12.43
N ASN A 50 -53.57 32.78 13.71
CA ASN A 50 -53.45 33.84 14.71
C ASN A 50 -52.58 33.38 15.89
N LEU A 51 -52.51 34.23 16.92
CA LEU A 51 -51.80 33.98 18.18
C LEU A 51 -52.06 32.59 18.82
N TRP A 52 -53.23 31.98 18.60
CA TRP A 52 -53.65 30.73 19.24
C TRP A 52 -53.65 29.53 18.29
N THR A 53 -53.17 29.69 17.06
CA THR A 53 -53.00 28.58 16.13
C THR A 53 -51.51 28.25 15.92
N ASP A 54 -51.18 26.99 15.69
CA ASP A 54 -49.82 26.60 15.34
C ASP A 54 -49.44 26.94 13.88
N ARG A 55 -48.19 26.63 13.47
CA ARG A 55 -47.72 26.80 12.08
C ARG A 55 -48.51 25.98 11.06
N ALA A 56 -49.34 25.01 11.47
CA ALA A 56 -50.21 24.25 10.57
C ALA A 56 -51.67 24.71 10.63
N GLY A 57 -51.99 25.77 11.39
CA GLY A 57 -53.35 26.27 11.60
C GLY A 57 -54.19 25.40 12.55
N ARG A 58 -53.57 24.44 13.26
CA ARG A 58 -54.26 23.64 14.28
C ARG A 58 -54.57 24.52 15.50
N GLY A 59 -55.65 24.20 16.20
CA GLY A 59 -56.21 25.05 17.27
C GLY A 59 -57.31 26.01 16.78
N ALA A 60 -57.57 26.08 15.47
CA ALA A 60 -58.64 26.93 14.93
C ALA A 60 -60.04 26.55 15.47
N GLY A 61 -60.28 25.29 15.84
CA GLY A 61 -61.55 24.86 16.47
C GLY A 61 -61.84 25.58 17.79
N ASP A 62 -60.80 25.94 18.54
CA ASP A 62 -60.91 26.65 19.82
C ASP A 62 -61.22 28.16 19.64
N LEU A 63 -61.27 28.63 18.39
CA LEU A 63 -61.69 29.99 18.05
C LEU A 63 -63.21 30.16 18.02
N ILE A 64 -63.97 29.06 18.03
CA ILE A 64 -65.43 29.12 18.09
C ILE A 64 -65.85 29.45 19.53
N SER A 65 -66.75 30.42 19.69
CA SER A 65 -67.33 30.74 21.00
C SER A 65 -67.96 29.49 21.62
N ARG A 66 -67.81 29.31 22.93
CA ARG A 66 -68.28 28.11 23.66
C ARG A 66 -69.79 27.83 23.49
N GLU A 67 -70.56 28.87 23.20
CA GLU A 67 -72.02 28.82 23.04
C GLU A 67 -72.45 28.68 21.57
N ALA A 68 -71.51 28.60 20.63
CA ALA A 68 -71.77 28.60 19.19
C ALA A 68 -71.29 27.30 18.52
N ARG A 69 -71.89 27.00 17.37
CA ARG A 69 -71.49 25.86 16.51
C ARG A 69 -70.58 26.28 15.36
N GLU A 70 -70.59 27.56 15.01
CA GLU A 70 -69.78 28.16 13.96
C GLU A 70 -69.33 29.58 14.36
N CYS A 71 -68.19 30.00 13.82
CA CYS A 71 -67.69 31.36 13.88
C CYS A 71 -67.45 31.90 12.46
N ARG A 72 -67.58 33.22 12.31
CA ARG A 72 -67.37 33.92 11.04
C ARG A 72 -66.72 35.26 11.28
N VAL A 73 -65.72 35.57 10.47
CA VAL A 73 -65.11 36.90 10.39
C VAL A 73 -65.24 37.39 8.96
N TRP A 74 -65.75 38.60 8.80
CA TRP A 74 -65.90 39.26 7.51
C TRP A 74 -65.19 40.60 7.54
N LEU A 75 -64.32 40.80 6.55
CA LEU A 75 -63.61 42.05 6.28
C LEU A 75 -64.05 42.59 4.94
N GLU A 76 -64.34 43.88 4.84
CA GLU A 76 -64.39 44.58 3.57
C GLU A 76 -63.09 45.36 3.39
N LEU A 77 -62.19 44.83 2.56
CA LEU A 77 -60.93 45.51 2.25
C LEU A 77 -61.15 46.47 1.09
N ALA A 78 -60.73 47.73 1.25
CA ALA A 78 -60.70 48.67 0.14
C ALA A 78 -59.84 48.07 -0.99
N GLY A 79 -60.36 48.07 -2.22
CA GLY A 79 -59.70 47.55 -3.43
C GLY A 79 -59.84 46.06 -3.70
N LEU A 80 -59.92 45.19 -2.68
CA LEU A 80 -60.09 43.74 -2.84
C LEU A 80 -61.56 43.28 -2.74
N GLY A 81 -62.37 43.97 -1.93
CA GLY A 81 -63.76 43.61 -1.64
C GLY A 81 -63.91 42.77 -0.37
N GLY A 82 -65.00 42.00 -0.30
CA GLY A 82 -65.36 41.22 0.88
C GLY A 82 -64.53 39.94 1.03
N VAL A 83 -63.85 39.80 2.17
CA VAL A 83 -63.14 38.60 2.63
C VAL A 83 -63.96 37.96 3.75
N VAL A 84 -64.51 36.77 3.53
CA VAL A 84 -65.25 36.01 4.55
C VAL A 84 -64.43 34.77 4.89
N ARG A 85 -64.11 34.59 6.18
CA ARG A 85 -63.60 33.33 6.69
C ARG A 85 -64.54 32.77 7.75
N ALA A 86 -64.90 31.51 7.65
CA ALA A 86 -65.80 30.84 8.59
C ALA A 86 -65.35 29.42 8.92
N MET A 87 -65.77 28.93 10.08
CA MET A 87 -65.65 27.52 10.46
C MET A 87 -66.66 27.11 11.53
N PRO A 88 -67.19 25.87 11.51
CA PRO A 88 -67.13 24.83 10.48
C PRO A 88 -68.23 24.98 9.40
N PRO A 89 -68.02 24.52 8.14
CA PRO A 89 -66.77 24.00 7.60
C PRO A 89 -65.75 25.12 7.40
N HIS A 90 -64.46 24.77 7.40
CA HIS A 90 -63.40 25.74 7.11
C HIS A 90 -63.60 26.28 5.69
N SER A 91 -63.90 27.56 5.57
CA SER A 91 -64.19 28.23 4.31
C SER A 91 -63.53 29.60 4.26
N LEU A 92 -63.09 29.98 3.07
CA LEU A 92 -62.56 31.29 2.74
C LEU A 92 -63.16 31.72 1.40
N ALA A 93 -63.79 32.88 1.40
CA ALA A 93 -64.33 33.49 0.19
C ALA A 93 -63.81 34.92 0.04
N VAL A 94 -63.40 35.27 -1.17
CA VAL A 94 -62.95 36.62 -1.54
C VAL A 94 -63.72 37.06 -2.78
N GLY A 95 -64.58 38.06 -2.63
CA GLY A 95 -65.47 38.52 -3.69
C GLY A 95 -66.40 37.41 -4.18
N LYS A 96 -66.17 36.91 -5.41
CA LYS A 96 -66.94 35.80 -6.01
C LYS A 96 -66.26 34.43 -5.90
N SER A 97 -64.97 34.37 -5.52
CA SER A 97 -64.26 33.09 -5.38
C SER A 97 -64.56 32.46 -4.02
N ASN A 98 -64.82 31.16 -4.03
CA ASN A 98 -65.03 30.32 -2.84
C ASN A 98 -63.95 29.24 -2.68
N SER A 99 -62.93 29.24 -3.56
CA SER A 99 -61.79 28.34 -3.45
C SER A 99 -60.82 28.90 -2.42
N ILE A 100 -60.49 28.12 -1.39
CA ILE A 100 -59.61 28.55 -0.30
C ILE A 100 -58.23 28.92 -0.83
N GLN A 101 -57.67 28.12 -1.73
CA GLN A 101 -56.33 28.34 -2.29
C GLN A 101 -56.27 29.62 -3.14
N GLU A 102 -57.23 29.79 -4.05
CA GLU A 102 -57.30 30.98 -4.91
C GLU A 102 -57.59 32.24 -4.10
N SER A 103 -58.52 32.15 -3.13
CA SER A 103 -58.87 33.26 -2.26
C SER A 103 -57.71 33.68 -1.37
N GLN A 104 -56.93 32.71 -0.84
CA GLN A 104 -55.75 33.01 -0.05
C GLN A 104 -54.65 33.66 -0.89
N ALA A 105 -54.40 33.14 -2.09
CA ALA A 105 -53.45 33.72 -3.04
C ALA A 105 -53.86 35.12 -3.47
N ALA A 106 -55.15 35.38 -3.67
CA ALA A 106 -55.69 36.69 -4.00
C ALA A 106 -55.45 37.71 -2.87
N ILE A 107 -55.62 37.31 -1.60
CA ILE A 107 -55.30 38.16 -0.45
C ILE A 107 -53.82 38.52 -0.45
N TYR A 108 -52.92 37.54 -0.53
CA TYR A 108 -51.48 37.78 -0.50
C TYR A 108 -50.99 38.60 -1.69
N HIS A 109 -51.50 38.31 -2.88
CA HIS A 109 -51.18 39.07 -4.09
C HIS A 109 -51.65 40.52 -3.99
N TYR A 110 -52.87 40.75 -3.52
CA TYR A 110 -53.40 42.10 -3.33
C TYR A 110 -52.62 42.91 -2.29
N LEU A 111 -52.25 42.26 -1.18
CA LEU A 111 -51.50 42.89 -0.11
C LEU A 111 -50.00 43.04 -0.45
N GLY A 112 -49.50 42.38 -1.50
CA GLY A 112 -48.08 42.33 -1.81
C GLY A 112 -47.24 41.70 -0.70
N ALA A 113 -47.86 40.85 0.12
CA ALA A 113 -47.30 40.36 1.37
C ALA A 113 -47.66 38.89 1.59
N ASP A 114 -46.68 38.11 2.05
CA ASP A 114 -46.90 36.76 2.49
C ASP A 114 -47.50 36.70 3.91
N GLU A 115 -47.78 35.48 4.38
CA GLU A 115 -48.33 35.24 5.70
C GLU A 115 -47.48 35.87 6.83
N GLN A 116 -46.16 35.78 6.73
CA GLN A 116 -45.23 36.25 7.76
C GLN A 116 -45.20 37.78 7.82
N LEU A 117 -45.19 38.46 6.67
CA LEU A 117 -45.26 39.91 6.59
C LEU A 117 -46.57 40.46 7.15
N ILE A 118 -47.70 39.82 6.86
CA ILE A 118 -49.00 40.21 7.42
C ILE A 118 -49.00 40.04 8.94
N ARG A 119 -48.48 38.92 9.45
CA ARG A 119 -48.38 38.68 10.89
C ARG A 119 -47.51 39.72 11.60
N LEU A 120 -46.40 40.12 10.98
CA LEU A 120 -45.53 41.17 11.51
C LEU A 120 -46.23 42.52 11.54
N ALA A 121 -47.01 42.87 10.51
CA ALA A 121 -47.81 44.10 10.48
C ALA A 121 -48.95 44.12 11.52
N LEU A 122 -49.41 42.95 11.97
CA LEU A 122 -50.47 42.82 12.96
C LEU A 122 -49.96 42.63 14.40
N ASN A 123 -48.70 42.25 14.60
CA ASN A 123 -48.17 41.94 15.92
C ASN A 123 -46.77 42.53 16.11
N ALA A 124 -46.67 43.54 16.97
CA ALA A 124 -45.41 44.20 17.33
C ALA A 124 -44.33 43.20 17.76
N GLY A 125 -44.67 42.23 18.59
CA GLY A 125 -43.72 41.25 19.14
C GLY A 125 -43.32 40.14 18.16
N ALA A 126 -43.94 40.03 16.99
CA ALA A 126 -43.72 38.90 16.10
C ALA A 126 -42.26 38.82 15.61
N PHE A 127 -41.61 39.94 15.28
CA PHE A 127 -40.20 39.94 14.86
C PHE A 127 -39.27 39.56 16.01
N SER A 128 -39.47 40.19 17.17
CA SER A 128 -38.65 40.01 18.38
C SER A 128 -38.67 38.57 18.90
N ASN A 129 -39.76 37.85 18.66
CA ASN A 129 -39.95 36.46 19.05
C ASN A 129 -39.39 35.43 18.05
N LEU A 130 -39.00 35.85 16.83
CA LEU A 130 -38.34 34.95 15.89
C LEU A 130 -36.96 34.52 16.41
N PRO A 131 -36.54 33.26 16.18
CA PRO A 131 -35.16 32.86 16.37
C PRO A 131 -34.20 33.74 15.56
N PRO A 132 -32.95 33.99 16.02
CA PRO A 132 -32.02 34.87 15.32
C PRO A 132 -31.76 34.49 13.86
N ALA A 133 -31.68 33.20 13.54
CA ALA A 133 -31.53 32.73 12.16
C ALA A 133 -32.73 33.13 11.28
N GLU A 134 -33.96 32.95 11.79
CA GLU A 134 -35.19 33.34 11.07
C GLU A 134 -35.30 34.86 10.93
N GLN A 135 -34.84 35.65 11.92
CA GLN A 135 -34.75 37.11 11.82
C GLN A 135 -33.83 37.53 10.67
N LYS A 136 -32.64 36.92 10.55
CA LYS A 136 -31.71 37.21 9.45
C LYS A 136 -32.32 36.87 8.10
N THR A 137 -32.81 35.64 7.92
CA THR A 137 -33.45 35.21 6.67
C THR A 137 -34.58 36.16 6.28
N PHE A 138 -35.38 36.59 7.26
CA PHE A 138 -36.43 37.58 7.05
C PHE A 138 -35.88 38.94 6.59
N LEU A 139 -34.84 39.49 7.22
CA LEU A 139 -34.26 40.78 6.81
C LEU A 139 -33.70 40.74 5.39
N PHE A 140 -33.07 39.64 4.99
CA PHE A 140 -32.60 39.43 3.61
C PHE A 140 -33.76 39.39 2.62
N ALA A 141 -34.83 38.67 2.95
CA ALA A 141 -36.05 38.61 2.14
C ALA A 141 -36.73 39.99 2.03
N LEU A 142 -36.86 40.72 3.14
CA LEU A 142 -37.41 42.07 3.21
C LEU A 142 -36.60 43.05 2.35
N CYS A 143 -35.28 42.91 2.34
CA CYS A 143 -34.40 43.73 1.50
C CYS A 143 -34.41 43.28 0.03
N GLY A 144 -35.11 42.21 -0.36
CA GLY A 144 -35.14 41.69 -1.73
C GLY A 144 -33.78 41.16 -2.20
N ILE A 145 -32.99 40.61 -1.29
CA ILE A 145 -31.65 40.07 -1.59
C ILE A 145 -31.78 38.54 -1.69
N SER A 146 -31.71 38.03 -2.91
CA SER A 146 -31.50 36.59 -3.14
C SER A 146 -30.00 36.32 -3.26
N CYS A 147 -29.49 35.40 -2.44
CA CYS A 147 -28.11 34.97 -2.49
C CYS A 147 -27.91 34.03 -3.68
N THR A 148 -28.00 34.51 -4.92
CA THR A 148 -27.67 33.68 -6.10
C THR A 148 -26.15 33.56 -6.25
N ALA A 149 -25.68 32.55 -7.00
CA ALA A 149 -24.26 32.42 -7.32
C ALA A 149 -23.71 33.72 -7.92
N ALA A 150 -24.41 34.31 -8.90
CA ALA A 150 -24.03 35.58 -9.51
C ALA A 150 -23.96 36.74 -8.50
N THR A 151 -24.93 36.82 -7.58
CA THR A 151 -24.94 37.85 -6.52
C THR A 151 -23.73 37.69 -5.60
N ILE A 152 -23.39 36.46 -5.20
CA ILE A 152 -22.27 36.16 -4.31
C ILE A 152 -20.94 36.45 -5.01
N THR A 153 -20.77 36.03 -6.27
CA THR A 153 -19.56 36.29 -7.06
C THR A 153 -19.35 37.80 -7.22
N ALA A 154 -20.37 38.53 -7.67
CA ALA A 154 -20.28 39.98 -7.88
C ALA A 154 -20.01 40.74 -6.57
N ALA A 155 -20.67 40.38 -5.46
CA ALA A 155 -20.41 40.97 -4.16
C ALA A 155 -18.99 40.66 -3.65
N THR A 156 -18.49 39.46 -3.91
CA THR A 156 -17.11 39.06 -3.56
C THR A 156 -16.09 39.86 -4.36
N GLU A 157 -16.27 39.98 -5.67
CA GLU A 157 -15.39 40.78 -6.54
C GLU A 157 -15.37 42.24 -6.11
N GLN A 158 -16.55 42.83 -5.86
CA GLN A 158 -16.68 44.21 -5.43
C GLN A 158 -16.00 44.45 -4.07
N TYR A 159 -16.19 43.53 -3.12
CA TYR A 159 -15.53 43.59 -1.81
C TYR A 159 -14.00 43.51 -1.95
N LEU A 160 -13.50 42.54 -2.72
CA LEU A 160 -12.06 42.34 -2.93
C LEU A 160 -11.41 43.51 -3.69
N CYS A 161 -12.09 44.10 -4.67
CA CYS A 161 -11.63 45.33 -5.31
C CYS A 161 -11.61 46.51 -4.32
N GLY A 162 -12.59 46.59 -3.41
CA GLY A 162 -12.67 47.63 -2.38
C GLY A 162 -11.52 47.60 -1.37
N ILE A 163 -10.93 46.43 -1.11
CA ILE A 163 -9.72 46.28 -0.28
C ILE A 163 -8.41 46.47 -1.06
N GLY A 164 -8.49 46.80 -2.37
CA GLY A 164 -7.34 47.14 -3.20
C GLY A 164 -6.76 46.02 -4.07
N LEU A 165 -7.45 44.88 -4.25
CA LEU A 165 -7.03 43.84 -5.20
C LEU A 165 -7.32 44.25 -6.66
N SER A 166 -6.49 43.76 -7.58
CA SER A 166 -6.77 43.86 -9.03
C SER A 166 -8.00 43.02 -9.40
N ARG A 167 -8.71 43.43 -10.47
CA ARG A 167 -9.91 42.73 -10.94
C ARG A 167 -9.67 41.26 -11.26
N ASP A 168 -8.53 40.93 -11.87
CA ASP A 168 -8.21 39.56 -12.25
C ASP A 168 -8.07 38.64 -11.03
N ARG A 169 -7.30 39.08 -10.02
CA ARG A 169 -7.11 38.30 -8.77
C ARG A 169 -8.39 38.25 -7.93
N ALA A 170 -9.19 39.31 -7.95
CA ALA A 170 -10.50 39.34 -7.32
C ALA A 170 -11.46 38.32 -7.98
N GLY A 171 -11.45 38.22 -9.31
CA GLY A 171 -12.23 37.25 -10.07
C GLY A 171 -11.84 35.81 -9.77
N GLU A 172 -10.53 35.51 -9.71
CA GLU A 172 -10.04 34.17 -9.33
C GLU A 172 -10.49 33.76 -7.92
N ALA A 173 -10.34 34.66 -6.94
CA ALA A 173 -10.79 34.42 -5.58
C ALA A 173 -12.31 34.28 -5.48
N ALA A 174 -13.07 35.09 -6.24
CA ALA A 174 -14.53 35.00 -6.30
C ALA A 174 -15.00 33.70 -6.94
N ALA A 175 -14.30 33.18 -7.95
CA ALA A 175 -14.56 31.87 -8.53
C ALA A 175 -14.37 30.75 -7.50
N LYS A 176 -13.31 30.80 -6.69
CA LYS A 176 -13.10 29.85 -5.57
C LYS A 176 -14.18 29.96 -4.50
N VAL A 177 -14.60 31.17 -4.12
CA VAL A 177 -15.72 31.37 -3.19
C VAL A 177 -17.01 30.76 -3.76
N THR A 178 -17.25 30.93 -5.06
CA THR A 178 -18.43 30.37 -5.75
C THR A 178 -18.40 28.84 -5.76
N ALA A 179 -17.22 28.22 -5.86
CA ALA A 179 -17.04 26.77 -5.78
C ALA A 179 -17.43 26.16 -4.42
N LEU A 180 -17.52 26.97 -3.35
CA LEU A 180 -17.98 26.51 -2.04
C LEU A 180 -19.50 26.30 -1.97
N LEU A 181 -20.27 26.72 -2.99
CA LEU A 181 -21.72 26.57 -3.04
C LEU A 181 -22.13 25.09 -3.19
N PRO A 182 -23.12 24.62 -2.42
CA PRO A 182 -23.66 23.27 -2.59
C PRO A 182 -24.52 23.17 -3.86
N ALA A 183 -24.54 21.97 -4.46
CA ALA A 183 -25.37 21.67 -5.62
C ALA A 183 -26.86 21.85 -5.31
N GLY A 184 -27.61 22.50 -6.21
CA GLY A 184 -29.06 22.70 -6.07
C GLY A 184 -29.49 23.76 -5.06
N PHE A 185 -28.60 24.68 -4.69
CA PHE A 185 -28.89 25.73 -3.71
C PHE A 185 -29.98 26.71 -4.17
N GLY A 186 -30.95 26.97 -3.28
CA GLY A 186 -32.14 27.79 -3.54
C GLY A 186 -32.05 29.27 -3.16
N GLY A 187 -30.86 29.81 -2.87
CA GLY A 187 -30.69 31.24 -2.59
C GLY A 187 -30.88 31.69 -1.14
N ASP A 188 -30.98 30.76 -0.18
CA ASP A 188 -31.10 31.03 1.26
C ASP A 188 -29.81 31.68 1.85
N PRO A 189 -29.92 32.88 2.46
CA PRO A 189 -28.81 33.57 3.12
C PRO A 189 -28.05 32.76 4.17
N ALA A 190 -28.68 31.77 4.81
CA ALA A 190 -28.01 30.89 5.77
C ALA A 190 -26.79 30.16 5.18
N ILE A 191 -26.70 30.05 3.84
CA ILE A 191 -25.56 29.40 3.18
C ILE A 191 -24.24 30.12 3.45
N LEU A 192 -24.26 31.44 3.65
CA LEU A 192 -23.04 32.22 3.81
C LEU A 192 -22.28 31.82 5.08
N GLU A 193 -22.99 31.40 6.13
CA GLU A 193 -22.40 30.85 7.37
C GLU A 193 -21.75 29.48 7.12
N GLY A 194 -22.41 28.63 6.31
CA GLY A 194 -21.85 27.35 5.89
C GLY A 194 -20.61 27.51 5.02
N MET A 195 -20.61 28.45 4.08
CA MET A 195 -19.47 28.78 3.21
C MET A 195 -18.30 29.33 4.02
N GLU A 196 -18.56 30.26 4.94
CA GLU A 196 -17.53 30.80 5.85
C GLU A 196 -16.87 29.69 6.67
N LYS A 197 -17.67 28.75 7.22
CA LYS A 197 -17.15 27.61 7.95
C LYS A 197 -16.22 26.75 7.09
N ARG A 198 -16.61 26.43 5.86
CA ARG A 198 -15.78 25.65 4.91
C ARG A 198 -14.48 26.39 4.58
N ALA A 199 -14.54 27.69 4.29
CA ALA A 199 -13.34 28.49 4.01
C ALA A 199 -12.38 28.53 5.22
N ARG A 200 -12.91 28.60 6.45
CA ARG A 200 -12.09 28.53 7.68
C ARG A 200 -11.44 27.15 7.88
N GLU A 201 -12.15 26.08 7.55
CA GLU A 201 -11.62 24.71 7.59
C GLU A 201 -10.50 24.51 6.57
N GLU A 202 -10.69 24.98 5.33
CA GLU A 202 -9.67 24.95 4.26
C GLU A 202 -8.41 25.73 4.66
N ARG A 203 -8.58 26.98 5.15
CA ARG A 203 -7.46 27.78 5.67
C ARG A 203 -6.70 27.05 6.78
N ARG A 204 -7.41 26.36 7.69
CA ARG A 204 -6.78 25.62 8.80
C ARG A 204 -6.00 24.41 8.29
N GLY A 205 -6.50 23.71 7.28
CA GLY A 205 -5.79 22.61 6.61
C GLY A 205 -4.47 23.09 6.01
N ILE A 206 -4.53 24.13 5.17
CA ILE A 206 -3.35 24.71 4.51
C ILE A 206 -2.31 25.19 5.53
N LYS A 207 -2.72 25.87 6.61
CA LYS A 207 -1.79 26.28 7.68
C LYS A 207 -1.05 25.11 8.32
N LYS A 208 -1.75 24.01 8.56
CA LYS A 208 -1.16 22.81 9.16
C LYS A 208 -0.17 22.14 8.19
N ASP A 209 -0.52 22.07 6.91
CA ASP A 209 0.34 21.48 5.89
C ASP A 209 1.60 22.34 5.66
N LEU A 210 1.46 23.67 5.69
CA LEU A 210 2.57 24.61 5.63
C LEU A 210 3.51 24.46 6.84
N GLU A 211 2.97 24.37 8.06
CA GLU A 211 3.77 24.14 9.27
C GLU A 211 4.50 22.78 9.22
N ARG A 212 3.83 21.74 8.71
CA ARG A 212 4.44 20.41 8.50
C ARG A 212 5.57 20.46 7.49
N ALA A 213 5.40 21.14 6.36
CA ALA A 213 6.43 21.29 5.32
C ALA A 213 7.62 22.11 5.84
N LYS A 214 7.39 23.20 6.59
CA LYS A 214 8.46 23.99 7.24
C LYS A 214 9.25 23.14 8.23
N SER A 215 8.56 22.32 9.02
CA SER A 215 9.19 21.43 10.00
C SER A 215 10.01 20.33 9.33
N ALA A 216 9.50 19.74 8.25
CA ALA A 216 10.21 18.73 7.45
C ALA A 216 11.49 19.31 6.82
N LEU A 217 11.41 20.51 6.25
CA LEU A 217 12.57 21.20 5.68
C LEU A 217 13.62 21.54 6.76
N ALA A 218 13.19 22.00 7.93
CA ALA A 218 14.10 22.32 9.04
C ALA A 218 14.79 21.08 9.64
N ALA A 219 14.14 19.92 9.59
CA ALA A 219 14.69 18.66 10.08
C ALA A 219 15.73 18.03 9.12
N MET A 220 15.85 18.55 7.89
CA MET A 220 16.84 18.05 6.94
C MET A 220 18.25 18.53 7.32
N ALA A 221 19.10 17.59 7.72
CA ALA A 221 20.52 17.79 7.88
C ALA A 221 21.25 16.99 6.80
N PRO A 222 21.72 17.62 5.70
CA PRO A 222 22.50 16.93 4.70
C PRO A 222 23.84 16.44 5.30
N PRO A 223 24.37 15.31 4.84
CA PRO A 223 25.66 14.80 5.31
C PRO A 223 26.79 15.76 4.94
N VAL A 224 27.78 15.92 5.83
CA VAL A 224 28.98 16.71 5.55
C VAL A 224 29.82 15.98 4.51
N LEU A 225 29.92 16.58 3.32
CA LEU A 225 30.83 16.12 2.26
C LEU A 225 32.26 16.59 2.56
N PRO A 226 33.29 15.82 2.19
CA PRO A 226 34.68 16.27 2.27
C PRO A 226 34.93 17.51 1.41
N GLU A 227 35.92 18.34 1.78
CA GLU A 227 36.28 19.55 1.02
C GLU A 227 36.56 19.23 -0.45
N GLY A 228 35.89 19.95 -1.35
CA GLY A 228 36.06 19.83 -2.80
C GLY A 228 35.18 18.78 -3.51
N LEU A 229 34.28 18.09 -2.79
CA LEU A 229 33.29 17.19 -3.38
C LEU A 229 31.89 17.80 -3.33
N GLU A 230 31.27 17.98 -4.49
CA GLU A 230 29.88 18.42 -4.67
C GLU A 230 28.98 17.26 -5.12
N PRO A 231 27.66 17.33 -4.87
CA PRO A 231 26.71 16.31 -5.33
C PRO A 231 26.79 16.00 -6.83
N SER A 232 27.20 16.96 -7.65
CA SER A 232 27.42 16.81 -9.10
C SER A 232 28.59 15.88 -9.46
N ASP A 233 29.51 15.63 -8.54
CA ASP A 233 30.70 14.79 -8.80
C ASP A 233 30.42 13.29 -8.74
N LYS A 234 29.16 12.91 -8.47
CA LYS A 234 28.73 11.51 -8.35
C LYS A 234 29.10 10.67 -9.57
N GLU A 235 28.86 11.16 -10.78
CA GLU A 235 29.21 10.43 -12.01
C GLU A 235 30.73 10.26 -12.15
N ALA A 236 31.51 11.28 -11.78
CA ALA A 236 32.97 11.22 -11.83
C ALA A 236 33.53 10.18 -10.83
N VAL A 237 33.03 10.16 -9.59
CA VAL A 237 33.41 9.17 -8.57
C VAL A 237 32.99 7.76 -8.96
N ALA A 238 31.79 7.59 -9.54
CA ALA A 238 31.32 6.31 -10.06
C ALA A 238 32.21 5.79 -11.21
N GLY A 239 32.63 6.67 -12.11
CA GLY A 239 33.58 6.33 -13.19
C GLY A 239 34.92 5.84 -12.64
N GLN A 240 35.52 6.57 -11.69
CA GLN A 240 36.77 6.18 -11.05
C GLN A 240 36.66 4.84 -10.30
N LEU A 241 35.53 4.58 -9.65
CA LEU A 241 35.28 3.29 -9.00
C LEU A 241 35.24 2.14 -10.01
N ALA A 242 34.57 2.32 -11.14
CA ALA A 242 34.49 1.30 -12.18
C ALA A 242 35.88 0.96 -12.76
N GLU A 243 36.73 1.97 -12.96
CA GLU A 243 38.12 1.78 -13.38
C GLU A 243 38.92 0.96 -12.36
N LEU A 244 38.85 1.32 -11.07
CA LEU A 244 39.54 0.60 -9.99
C LEU A 244 39.05 -0.84 -9.83
N GLU A 245 37.74 -1.09 -9.99
CA GLU A 245 37.17 -2.43 -9.96
C GLU A 245 37.64 -3.28 -11.15
N SER A 246 37.73 -2.68 -12.34
CA SER A 246 38.29 -3.34 -13.53
C SER A 246 39.76 -3.71 -13.30
N GLU A 247 40.58 -2.78 -12.82
CA GLU A 247 42.00 -2.99 -12.50
C GLU A 247 42.19 -4.12 -11.47
N LYS A 248 41.41 -4.09 -10.38
CA LYS A 248 41.42 -5.17 -9.37
C LYS A 248 41.07 -6.53 -9.96
N ASN A 249 40.06 -6.60 -10.83
CA ASN A 249 39.63 -7.83 -11.46
C ASN A 249 40.71 -8.43 -12.38
N GLU A 250 41.46 -7.60 -13.09
CA GLU A 250 42.61 -8.05 -13.88
C GLU A 250 43.74 -8.60 -13.00
N LEU A 251 44.07 -7.91 -11.91
CA LEU A 251 45.08 -8.39 -10.96
C LEU A 251 44.67 -9.70 -10.27
N LEU A 252 43.40 -9.86 -9.91
CA LEU A 252 42.87 -11.12 -9.36
C LEU A 252 42.98 -12.29 -10.34
N LYS A 253 42.70 -12.05 -11.64
CA LYS A 253 42.90 -13.07 -12.68
C LYS A 253 44.36 -13.47 -12.78
N ALA A 254 45.28 -12.50 -12.81
CA ALA A 254 46.72 -12.75 -12.85
C ALA A 254 47.21 -13.52 -11.60
N TYR A 255 46.72 -13.16 -10.43
CA TYR A 255 47.03 -13.85 -9.17
C TYR A 255 46.51 -15.31 -9.18
N GLY A 256 45.29 -15.53 -9.67
CA GLY A 256 44.69 -16.87 -9.80
C GLY A 256 45.48 -17.79 -10.73
N VAL A 257 45.90 -17.28 -11.89
CA VAL A 257 46.76 -18.01 -12.85
C VAL A 257 48.08 -18.43 -12.19
N ARG A 258 48.72 -17.52 -11.43
CA ARG A 258 49.96 -17.80 -10.71
C ARG A 258 49.80 -18.88 -9.64
N GLN A 259 48.72 -18.83 -8.86
CA GLN A 259 48.45 -19.84 -7.82
C GLN A 259 48.14 -21.22 -8.43
N ALA A 260 47.37 -21.27 -9.51
CA ALA A 260 47.12 -22.51 -10.25
C ALA A 260 48.41 -23.11 -10.80
N ALA A 261 49.28 -22.30 -11.41
CA ALA A 261 50.59 -22.74 -11.90
C ALA A 261 51.47 -23.30 -10.76
N LYS A 262 51.56 -22.62 -9.60
CA LYS A 262 52.29 -23.15 -8.42
C LYS A 262 51.80 -24.53 -8.00
N LYS A 263 50.48 -24.70 -7.88
CA LYS A 263 49.87 -25.97 -7.46
C LYS A 263 50.12 -27.08 -8.48
N ASN A 264 50.01 -26.78 -9.77
CA ASN A 264 50.23 -27.74 -10.84
C ASN A 264 51.71 -28.16 -10.95
N ILE A 265 52.66 -27.24 -10.78
CA ILE A 265 54.09 -27.57 -10.70
C ILE A 265 54.34 -28.55 -9.56
N ALA A 266 53.78 -28.30 -8.37
CA ALA A 266 53.94 -29.21 -7.23
C ALA A 266 53.40 -30.62 -7.51
N LEU A 267 52.26 -30.73 -8.21
CA LEU A 267 51.70 -32.02 -8.63
C LEU A 267 52.58 -32.71 -9.68
N CYS A 268 53.07 -31.98 -10.69
CA CYS A 268 53.98 -32.52 -11.71
C CYS A 268 55.28 -33.01 -11.07
N ARG A 269 55.88 -32.26 -10.14
CA ARG A 269 57.08 -32.67 -9.39
C ARG A 269 56.88 -33.95 -8.61
N ALA A 270 55.78 -34.07 -7.87
CA ALA A 270 55.45 -35.30 -7.14
C ALA A 270 55.29 -36.50 -8.09
N LYS A 271 54.67 -36.30 -9.26
CA LYS A 271 54.53 -37.34 -10.29
C LYS A 271 55.88 -37.74 -10.91
N ILE A 272 56.75 -36.77 -11.17
CA ILE A 272 58.12 -36.99 -11.67
C ILE A 272 58.93 -37.81 -10.67
N GLU A 273 58.85 -37.50 -9.38
CA GLU A 273 59.53 -38.26 -8.32
C GLU A 273 59.04 -39.71 -8.28
N GLN A 274 57.73 -39.94 -8.35
CA GLN A 274 57.14 -41.29 -8.37
C GLN A 274 57.60 -42.11 -9.59
N LEU A 275 57.50 -41.54 -10.79
CA LEU A 275 57.90 -42.20 -12.03
C LEU A 275 59.41 -42.47 -12.07
N THR A 276 60.23 -41.56 -11.53
CA THR A 276 61.68 -41.77 -11.42
C THR A 276 62.01 -42.94 -10.50
N ALA A 277 61.32 -43.06 -9.36
CA ALA A 277 61.48 -44.20 -8.46
C ALA A 277 61.01 -45.51 -9.10
N GLU A 278 59.92 -45.49 -9.86
CA GLU A 278 59.39 -46.65 -10.59
C GLU A 278 60.35 -47.12 -11.70
N ILE A 279 60.89 -46.21 -12.51
CA ILE A 279 61.92 -46.52 -13.52
C ILE A 279 63.15 -47.14 -12.88
N THR A 280 63.60 -46.59 -11.74
CA THR A 280 64.75 -47.14 -11.01
C THR A 280 64.46 -48.58 -10.56
N ARG A 281 63.29 -48.83 -9.96
CA ARG A 281 62.87 -50.16 -9.50
C ARG A 281 62.75 -51.16 -10.64
N LEU A 282 62.11 -50.78 -11.75
CA LEU A 282 61.97 -51.63 -12.94
C LEU A 282 63.33 -51.92 -13.59
N GLY A 283 64.23 -50.93 -13.59
CA GLY A 283 65.60 -51.06 -14.07
C GLY A 283 66.41 -52.05 -13.23
N GLU A 284 66.35 -51.93 -11.91
CA GLU A 284 66.95 -52.88 -10.96
C GLU A 284 66.42 -54.29 -11.17
N ALA A 285 65.08 -54.47 -11.26
CA ALA A 285 64.46 -55.76 -11.52
C ALA A 285 64.93 -56.38 -12.85
N ARG A 286 65.03 -55.58 -13.92
CA ARG A 286 65.53 -56.02 -15.22
C ARG A 286 67.00 -56.43 -15.14
N THR A 287 67.85 -55.65 -14.45
CA THR A 287 69.27 -56.00 -14.29
C THR A 287 69.48 -57.25 -13.43
N ALA A 288 68.68 -57.44 -12.38
CA ALA A 288 68.71 -58.63 -11.54
C ALA A 288 68.32 -59.88 -12.35
N LEU A 289 67.21 -59.82 -13.08
CA LEU A 289 66.74 -60.92 -13.92
C LEU A 289 67.73 -61.22 -15.07
N ALA A 290 68.35 -60.20 -15.66
CA ALA A 290 69.38 -60.38 -16.69
C ALA A 290 70.64 -61.06 -16.11
N ARG A 291 71.02 -60.74 -14.88
CA ARG A 291 72.11 -61.43 -14.17
C ARG A 291 71.73 -62.86 -13.82
N GLU A 292 70.50 -63.15 -13.43
CA GLU A 292 70.04 -64.52 -13.16
C GLU A 292 69.98 -65.36 -14.45
N ALA A 293 69.51 -64.79 -15.55
CA ALA A 293 69.50 -65.42 -16.87
C ALA A 293 70.92 -65.72 -17.36
N ALA A 294 71.86 -64.79 -17.16
CA ALA A 294 73.29 -65.01 -17.42
C ALA A 294 73.98 -65.91 -16.36
N GLY A 295 73.41 -65.99 -15.15
CA GLY A 295 73.97 -66.56 -13.93
C GLY A 295 73.49 -67.97 -13.58
N THR A 296 72.69 -68.61 -14.42
CA THR A 296 72.50 -70.08 -14.44
C THR A 296 73.77 -70.83 -14.89
N ALA A 297 74.92 -70.32 -14.48
CA ALA A 297 76.30 -70.76 -14.71
C ALA A 297 77.04 -71.06 -13.39
N ALA A 298 76.41 -70.93 -12.23
CA ALA A 298 77.07 -71.01 -10.91
C ALA A 298 76.77 -72.31 -10.14
N THR A 299 77.06 -73.46 -10.73
CA THR A 299 77.44 -74.66 -9.97
C THR A 299 78.64 -75.34 -10.63
N GLY A 300 79.84 -74.82 -10.34
CA GLY A 300 81.09 -75.59 -10.30
C GLY A 300 81.61 -76.19 -11.61
N ASN A 301 81.92 -75.39 -12.64
CA ASN A 301 83.13 -75.58 -13.47
C ASN A 301 83.34 -74.37 -14.43
N PRO A 302 84.49 -73.68 -14.42
CA PRO A 302 84.76 -72.55 -15.30
C PRO A 302 85.25 -73.02 -16.67
N GLY A 303 84.33 -73.37 -17.57
CA GLY A 303 84.62 -73.71 -18.95
C GLY A 303 83.36 -73.82 -19.81
N ALA A 304 83.21 -72.88 -20.75
CA ALA A 304 82.15 -72.77 -21.76
C ALA A 304 80.71 -72.57 -21.22
N CYS A 305 80.30 -71.30 -21.09
CA CYS A 305 78.89 -70.92 -20.99
C CYS A 305 78.22 -71.24 -22.32
N LYS A 306 77.41 -72.29 -22.37
CA LYS A 306 76.74 -72.69 -23.60
C LYS A 306 75.48 -71.87 -23.81
N GLY A 307 75.44 -71.11 -24.91
CA GLY A 307 74.27 -70.32 -25.27
C GLY A 307 73.04 -71.21 -25.53
N ARG A 308 71.83 -70.63 -25.51
CA ARG A 308 70.60 -71.31 -25.96
C ARG A 308 70.78 -72.17 -27.23
N PRO A 309 71.43 -71.69 -28.33
CA PRO A 309 71.64 -72.51 -29.52
C PRO A 309 72.60 -73.70 -29.29
N GLU A 310 73.59 -73.56 -28.42
CA GLU A 310 74.56 -74.62 -28.10
C GLU A 310 73.94 -75.69 -27.20
N LEU A 311 73.14 -75.29 -26.19
CA LEU A 311 72.38 -76.22 -25.36
C LEU A 311 71.32 -76.99 -26.17
N ALA A 312 70.66 -76.31 -27.13
CA ALA A 312 69.73 -76.95 -28.06
C ALA A 312 70.43 -77.94 -29.00
N ALA A 313 71.61 -77.59 -29.52
CA ALA A 313 72.42 -78.50 -30.33
C ALA A 313 72.90 -79.73 -29.53
N GLU A 314 73.29 -79.55 -28.26
CA GLU A 314 73.66 -80.64 -27.36
C GLU A 314 72.51 -81.54 -26.98
N LEU A 315 71.32 -80.97 -26.76
CA LEU A 315 70.11 -81.74 -26.52
C LEU A 315 69.79 -82.64 -27.73
N ASN A 316 69.92 -82.10 -28.94
CA ASN A 316 69.70 -82.86 -30.17
C ASN A 316 70.75 -83.96 -30.36
N GLY A 317 72.04 -83.64 -30.20
CA GLY A 317 73.11 -84.64 -30.30
C GLY A 317 73.02 -85.75 -29.22
N ALA A 318 72.62 -85.40 -28.00
CA ALA A 318 72.38 -86.38 -26.94
C ALA A 318 71.17 -87.28 -27.24
N LYS A 319 70.10 -86.74 -27.84
CA LYS A 319 68.93 -87.53 -28.28
C LYS A 319 69.31 -88.53 -29.39
N GLU A 320 70.06 -88.08 -30.39
CA GLU A 320 70.56 -88.95 -31.47
C GLU A 320 71.48 -90.06 -30.94
N ARG A 321 72.38 -89.73 -30.01
CA ARG A 321 73.28 -90.73 -29.41
C ARG A 321 72.53 -91.73 -28.54
N LEU A 322 71.47 -91.31 -27.85
CA LEU A 322 70.61 -92.21 -27.08
C LEU A 322 69.91 -93.23 -27.99
N GLU A 323 69.48 -92.80 -29.17
CA GLU A 323 68.86 -93.65 -30.18
C GLU A 323 69.86 -94.67 -30.74
N GLN A 324 71.08 -94.25 -31.07
CA GLN A 324 72.15 -95.16 -31.49
C GLN A 324 72.48 -96.21 -30.43
N LEU A 325 72.64 -95.81 -29.17
CA LEU A 325 72.95 -96.72 -28.06
C LEU A 325 71.81 -97.72 -27.83
N ALA A 326 70.55 -97.30 -27.99
CA ALA A 326 69.39 -98.17 -27.87
C ALA A 326 69.38 -99.26 -28.97
N LEU A 327 69.76 -98.93 -30.20
CA LEU A 327 69.89 -99.89 -31.30
C LEU A 327 71.01 -100.90 -31.03
N THR A 328 72.20 -100.44 -30.61
CA THR A 328 73.33 -101.32 -30.28
C THR A 328 73.02 -102.24 -29.08
N ALA A 329 72.35 -101.75 -28.05
CA ALA A 329 71.93 -102.59 -26.93
C ALA A 329 71.01 -103.72 -27.39
N ALA A 330 70.04 -103.42 -28.26
CA ALA A 330 69.13 -104.41 -28.81
C ALA A 330 69.85 -105.47 -29.67
N GLU A 331 70.89 -105.07 -30.43
CA GLU A 331 71.69 -106.00 -31.23
C GLU A 331 72.56 -106.92 -30.36
N LEU A 332 73.19 -106.37 -29.31
CA LEU A 332 73.99 -107.13 -28.35
C LEU A 332 73.14 -108.14 -27.58
N ASP A 333 71.93 -107.77 -27.15
CA ASP A 333 71.00 -108.68 -26.47
C ASP A 333 70.60 -109.87 -27.36
N ARG A 334 70.36 -109.61 -28.65
CA ARG A 334 70.08 -110.67 -29.65
C ARG A 334 71.25 -111.64 -29.79
N LYS A 335 72.48 -111.12 -29.96
CA LYS A 335 73.71 -111.94 -30.09
C LYS A 335 73.99 -112.75 -28.83
N LEU A 336 73.84 -112.15 -27.66
CA LEU A 336 74.02 -112.80 -26.37
C LEU A 336 73.06 -113.98 -26.20
N SER A 337 71.78 -113.77 -26.51
CA SER A 337 70.73 -114.78 -26.38
C SER A 337 70.98 -115.99 -27.29
N ALA A 338 71.43 -115.75 -28.53
CA ALA A 338 71.76 -116.80 -29.47
C ALA A 338 72.93 -117.68 -28.99
N LEU A 339 74.03 -117.06 -28.54
CA LEU A 339 75.22 -117.77 -28.06
C LEU A 339 74.97 -118.54 -26.76
N GLN A 340 74.22 -117.98 -25.83
CA GLN A 340 73.85 -118.67 -24.59
C GLN A 340 73.01 -119.93 -24.85
N THR A 341 72.11 -119.86 -25.83
CA THR A 341 71.28 -121.00 -26.23
C THR A 341 72.14 -122.10 -26.85
N SER A 342 73.08 -121.75 -27.72
CA SER A 342 74.04 -122.69 -28.33
C SER A 342 74.91 -123.39 -27.28
N ASN A 343 75.49 -122.63 -26.33
CA ASN A 343 76.35 -123.16 -25.29
C ASN A 343 75.59 -124.10 -24.32
N ARG A 344 74.36 -123.74 -23.94
CA ARG A 344 73.47 -124.62 -23.14
C ARG A 344 73.22 -125.96 -23.83
N ASN A 345 72.93 -125.94 -25.13
CA ASN A 345 72.67 -127.16 -25.88
C ASN A 345 73.90 -128.08 -25.94
N ARG A 346 75.09 -127.52 -26.20
CA ARG A 346 76.33 -128.31 -26.23
C ARG A 346 76.70 -128.88 -24.86
N ARG A 347 76.53 -128.12 -23.77
CA ARG A 347 76.79 -128.61 -22.40
C ARG A 347 75.91 -129.80 -22.02
N ALA A 348 74.64 -129.76 -22.41
CA ALA A 348 73.72 -130.87 -22.19
C ALA A 348 74.11 -132.15 -22.95
N VAL A 349 74.84 -132.04 -24.07
CA VAL A 349 75.39 -133.18 -24.80
C VAL A 349 76.65 -133.72 -24.10
N LEU A 350 77.52 -132.85 -23.60
CA LEU A 350 78.73 -133.20 -22.85
C LEU A 350 78.47 -134.01 -21.59
N GLU A 351 77.52 -133.59 -20.76
CA GLU A 351 77.18 -134.30 -19.52
C GLU A 351 76.79 -135.76 -19.80
N LYS A 352 76.14 -136.02 -20.93
CA LYS A 352 75.75 -137.37 -21.34
C LYS A 352 76.92 -138.20 -21.85
N LEU A 353 77.92 -137.58 -22.45
CA LEU A 353 79.11 -138.25 -22.97
C LEU A 353 80.12 -138.60 -21.87
N GLN A 354 80.16 -137.85 -20.76
CA GLN A 354 81.10 -138.07 -19.65
C GLN A 354 80.76 -139.28 -18.77
N SER A 355 79.50 -139.71 -18.73
CA SER A 355 79.05 -140.90 -18.00
C SER A 355 79.15 -142.19 -18.81
N PHE A 356 80.11 -142.28 -19.73
CA PHE A 356 80.21 -143.40 -20.67
C PHE A 356 80.70 -144.68 -19.96
N ASP A 357 79.89 -145.73 -20.04
CA ASP A 357 80.07 -147.03 -19.36
C ASP A 357 80.16 -148.21 -20.34
N GLY A 358 80.51 -147.93 -21.60
CA GLY A 358 80.57 -148.90 -22.69
C GLY A 358 79.24 -149.10 -23.43
N GLN A 359 78.16 -148.45 -22.99
CA GLN A 359 76.86 -148.41 -23.67
C GLN A 359 76.62 -147.02 -24.28
N CYS A 360 76.03 -146.98 -25.48
CA CYS A 360 75.82 -145.71 -26.18
C CYS A 360 74.94 -144.75 -25.37
N PRO A 361 75.40 -143.52 -25.03
CA PRO A 361 74.69 -142.61 -24.14
C PRO A 361 73.44 -141.98 -24.77
N LEU A 362 73.22 -142.17 -26.07
CA LEU A 362 72.00 -141.79 -26.77
C LEU A 362 70.94 -142.92 -26.79
N ALA A 363 71.34 -144.17 -26.52
CA ALA A 363 70.45 -145.33 -26.51
C ALA A 363 71.06 -146.47 -25.65
N PRO A 364 71.07 -146.34 -24.31
CA PRO A 364 71.91 -147.14 -23.42
C PRO A 364 71.61 -148.66 -23.43
N ARG A 365 70.44 -149.12 -23.89
CA ARG A 365 70.07 -150.55 -23.80
C ARG A 365 70.11 -151.35 -25.10
N LEU A 366 70.45 -150.75 -26.24
CA LEU A 366 70.20 -151.37 -27.54
C LEU A 366 71.46 -151.64 -28.38
N ILE A 367 72.57 -150.95 -28.12
CA ILE A 367 73.74 -151.01 -29.00
C ILE A 367 75.00 -150.95 -28.14
N ALA A 368 75.81 -152.01 -28.19
CA ALA A 368 77.20 -151.95 -27.74
C ALA A 368 77.93 -150.92 -28.61
N CYS A 369 78.49 -149.89 -27.98
CA CYS A 369 79.06 -148.77 -28.71
C CYS A 369 80.21 -149.24 -29.61
N ARG A 370 80.18 -148.87 -30.90
CA ARG A 370 81.27 -149.16 -31.85
C ARG A 370 82.41 -148.16 -31.78
N MET A 371 82.21 -147.05 -31.08
CA MET A 371 83.26 -146.10 -30.78
C MET A 371 84.02 -146.61 -29.57
N SER A 372 85.34 -146.64 -29.70
CA SER A 372 86.23 -146.96 -28.61
C SER A 372 86.19 -145.87 -27.53
N ASP A 373 86.53 -146.23 -26.29
CA ASP A 373 86.58 -145.28 -25.15
C ASP A 373 87.41 -144.03 -25.48
N ASN A 374 88.46 -144.15 -26.30
CA ASN A 374 89.28 -143.04 -26.74
C ASN A 374 88.55 -142.08 -27.69
N GLU A 375 87.74 -142.59 -28.64
CA GLU A 375 87.02 -141.74 -29.59
C GLU A 375 85.89 -140.94 -28.91
N VAL A 376 85.24 -141.52 -27.88
CA VAL A 376 84.24 -140.82 -27.06
C VAL A 376 84.90 -139.77 -26.17
N ALA A 377 86.06 -140.08 -25.58
CA ALA A 377 86.84 -139.13 -24.81
C ALA A 377 87.35 -137.96 -25.67
N GLU A 378 87.71 -138.20 -26.93
CA GLU A 378 88.16 -137.17 -27.86
C GLU A 378 87.01 -136.22 -28.26
N LEU A 379 85.83 -136.75 -28.59
CA LEU A 379 84.65 -135.94 -28.93
C LEU A 379 84.14 -135.13 -27.73
N ALA A 380 84.14 -135.71 -26.53
CA ALA A 380 83.84 -135.00 -25.30
C ALA A 380 84.91 -133.92 -25.02
N GLY A 381 86.18 -134.20 -25.28
CA GLY A 381 87.26 -133.22 -25.20
C GLY A 381 87.04 -132.02 -26.14
N GLN A 382 86.71 -132.28 -27.40
CA GLN A 382 86.45 -131.23 -28.40
C GLN A 382 85.26 -130.33 -28.01
N LEU A 383 84.12 -130.93 -27.63
CA LEU A 383 82.94 -130.16 -27.22
C LEU A 383 83.19 -129.38 -25.92
N ALA A 384 83.99 -129.92 -24.98
CA ALA A 384 84.33 -129.24 -23.74
C ALA A 384 85.18 -127.99 -24.01
N VAL A 385 86.16 -128.11 -24.92
CA VAL A 385 87.00 -127.00 -25.36
C VAL A 385 86.16 -125.92 -26.04
N GLU A 386 85.23 -126.28 -26.94
CA GLU A 386 84.34 -125.31 -27.59
C GLU A 386 83.42 -124.58 -26.60
N ASN A 387 82.88 -125.30 -25.60
CA ASN A 387 82.04 -124.66 -24.58
C ASN A 387 82.82 -123.76 -23.61
N GLN A 388 84.07 -124.13 -23.30
CA GLN A 388 84.99 -123.27 -22.57
C GLN A 388 85.40 -122.06 -23.40
N ALA A 389 85.57 -122.20 -24.72
CA ALA A 389 85.91 -121.10 -25.62
C ALA A 389 84.78 -120.06 -25.75
N ASP A 390 83.52 -120.48 -25.71
CA ASP A 390 82.36 -119.58 -25.84
C ASP A 390 82.01 -118.83 -24.52
N SER A 391 82.41 -119.38 -23.36
CA SER A 391 82.14 -118.78 -22.04
C SER A 391 82.76 -117.39 -21.82
N PRO A 392 84.04 -117.09 -22.18
CA PRO A 392 84.59 -115.74 -22.12
C PRO A 392 83.88 -114.78 -23.08
N HIS A 393 83.39 -115.27 -24.23
CA HIS A 393 82.67 -114.46 -25.21
C HIS A 393 81.28 -114.03 -24.70
N ILE A 394 80.55 -114.93 -24.04
CA ILE A 394 79.24 -114.62 -23.41
C ILE A 394 79.43 -113.60 -22.28
N ASN A 395 80.44 -113.77 -21.42
CA ASN A 395 80.69 -112.83 -20.33
C ASN A 395 81.13 -111.45 -20.87
N GLY A 396 82.00 -111.41 -21.89
CA GLY A 396 82.39 -110.16 -22.55
C GLY A 396 81.21 -109.40 -23.17
N LEU A 397 80.27 -110.11 -23.79
CA LEU A 397 79.05 -109.51 -24.34
C LEU A 397 78.09 -109.01 -23.24
N LYS A 398 77.96 -109.71 -22.10
CA LYS A 398 77.16 -109.24 -20.94
C LYS A 398 77.73 -107.95 -20.37
N ASP A 399 79.04 -107.92 -20.13
CA ASP A 399 79.72 -106.75 -19.59
C ASP A 399 79.59 -105.56 -20.55
N TYR A 400 79.63 -105.81 -21.86
CA TYR A 400 79.45 -104.76 -22.86
C TYR A 400 78.00 -104.25 -22.92
N LEU A 401 77.01 -105.14 -22.87
CA LEU A 401 75.60 -104.75 -22.79
C LEU A 401 75.31 -103.91 -21.54
N GLN A 402 75.85 -104.30 -20.39
CA GLN A 402 75.68 -103.56 -19.13
C GLN A 402 76.31 -102.16 -19.22
N LYS A 403 77.49 -102.02 -19.83
CA LYS A 403 78.12 -100.72 -20.10
C LYS A 403 77.22 -99.82 -20.94
N VAL A 404 76.67 -100.34 -22.03
CA VAL A 404 75.76 -99.58 -22.92
C VAL A 404 74.46 -99.18 -22.20
N GLN A 405 73.92 -100.04 -21.32
CA GLN A 405 72.71 -99.72 -20.54
C GLN A 405 72.95 -98.62 -19.50
N VAL A 406 74.11 -98.61 -18.83
CA VAL A 406 74.50 -97.54 -17.90
C VAL A 406 74.63 -96.20 -18.66
N GLU A 407 75.33 -96.20 -19.79
CA GLU A 407 75.51 -95.01 -20.64
C GLU A 407 74.16 -94.45 -21.11
N LYS A 408 73.21 -95.31 -21.48
CA LYS A 408 71.84 -94.92 -21.86
C LYS A 408 71.10 -94.17 -20.73
N LEU A 409 71.19 -94.67 -19.50
CA LEU A 409 70.53 -94.04 -18.34
C LEU A 409 71.17 -92.68 -17.99
N GLU A 410 72.49 -92.58 -18.09
CA GLU A 410 73.21 -91.32 -17.90
C GLU A 410 72.79 -90.28 -18.94
N LEU A 411 72.70 -90.68 -20.21
CA LEU A 411 72.31 -89.79 -21.30
C LEU A 411 70.85 -89.33 -21.18
N GLN A 412 69.93 -90.22 -20.74
CA GLN A 412 68.55 -89.84 -20.43
C GLN A 412 68.44 -88.83 -19.28
N ARG A 413 69.26 -88.96 -18.23
CA ARG A 413 69.33 -87.95 -17.16
C ARG A 413 69.84 -86.62 -17.71
N ARG A 414 70.85 -86.64 -18.57
CA ARG A 414 71.40 -85.43 -19.19
C ARG A 414 70.39 -84.69 -20.06
N ILE A 415 69.62 -85.39 -20.88
CA ILE A 415 68.56 -84.81 -21.73
C ILE A 415 67.53 -84.04 -20.89
N ARG A 416 67.03 -84.63 -19.80
CA ARG A 416 66.06 -83.95 -18.91
C ARG A 416 66.62 -82.67 -18.28
N LEU A 417 67.90 -82.68 -17.88
CA LEU A 417 68.55 -81.49 -17.33
C LEU A 417 68.67 -80.37 -18.39
N LEU A 418 68.98 -80.72 -19.63
CA LEU A 418 69.08 -79.77 -20.74
C LEU A 418 67.72 -79.15 -21.09
N GLU A 419 66.64 -79.96 -21.11
CA GLU A 419 65.27 -79.47 -21.36
C GLU A 419 64.80 -78.48 -20.27
N GLN A 420 65.09 -78.78 -19.00
CA GLN A 420 64.78 -77.87 -17.88
C GLN A 420 65.56 -76.55 -17.95
N ALA A 421 66.83 -76.60 -18.39
CA ALA A 421 67.65 -75.41 -18.54
C ALA A 421 67.13 -74.49 -19.66
N LEU A 422 66.76 -75.06 -20.83
CA LEU A 422 66.20 -74.29 -21.94
C LEU A 422 64.87 -73.61 -21.58
N ALA A 423 63.97 -74.30 -20.87
CA ALA A 423 62.70 -73.70 -20.45
C ALA A 423 62.87 -72.52 -19.47
N ARG A 424 63.91 -72.55 -18.62
CA ARG A 424 64.23 -71.43 -17.71
C ARG A 424 64.72 -70.20 -18.48
N LEU A 425 65.57 -70.40 -19.49
CA LEU A 425 66.07 -69.31 -20.33
C LEU A 425 64.94 -68.64 -21.12
N ASP A 426 64.03 -69.44 -21.71
CA ASP A 426 62.89 -68.92 -22.48
C ASP A 426 61.93 -68.06 -21.64
N ASN A 427 61.69 -68.45 -20.38
CA ASN A 427 60.86 -67.66 -19.48
C ASN A 427 61.56 -66.35 -19.06
N ALA A 428 62.86 -66.40 -18.77
CA ALA A 428 63.63 -65.21 -18.44
C ALA A 428 63.69 -64.21 -19.62
N GLU A 429 63.83 -64.69 -20.86
CA GLU A 429 63.79 -63.83 -22.06
C GLU A 429 62.44 -63.10 -22.21
N ARG A 430 61.31 -63.77 -21.95
CA ARG A 430 59.97 -63.16 -22.01
C ARG A 430 59.77 -62.10 -20.94
N GLU A 431 60.19 -62.38 -19.70
CA GLU A 431 60.10 -61.43 -18.59
C GLU A 431 61.03 -60.21 -18.77
N LEU A 432 62.23 -60.41 -19.34
CA LEU A 432 63.12 -59.30 -19.71
C LEU A 432 62.47 -58.39 -20.76
N THR A 433 61.75 -58.96 -21.72
CA THR A 433 61.05 -58.22 -22.77
C THR A 433 59.88 -57.43 -22.19
N SER A 434 59.11 -57.99 -21.25
CA SER A 434 57.99 -57.29 -20.61
C SER A 434 58.46 -56.13 -19.71
N LEU A 435 59.55 -56.32 -18.96
CA LEU A 435 60.17 -55.27 -18.16
C LEU A 435 60.75 -54.14 -19.02
N ALA A 436 61.31 -54.46 -20.19
CA ALA A 436 61.79 -53.44 -21.13
C ALA A 436 60.64 -52.56 -21.64
N ALA A 437 59.51 -53.16 -22.02
CA ALA A 437 58.33 -52.40 -22.46
C ALA A 437 57.71 -51.54 -21.34
N ALA A 438 57.74 -52.02 -20.09
CA ALA A 438 57.27 -51.24 -18.94
C ALA A 438 58.17 -50.02 -18.66
N LEU A 439 59.49 -50.20 -18.76
CA LEU A 439 60.45 -49.10 -18.64
C LEU A 439 60.22 -48.01 -19.69
N GLU A 440 60.06 -48.38 -20.96
CA GLU A 440 59.80 -47.43 -22.04
C GLU A 440 58.53 -46.60 -21.82
N ARG A 441 57.43 -47.23 -21.33
CA ARG A 441 56.20 -46.52 -21.00
C ARG A 441 56.40 -45.53 -19.85
N ALA A 442 57.02 -45.97 -18.76
CA ALA A 442 57.30 -45.12 -17.61
C ALA A 442 58.21 -43.93 -17.99
N GLN A 443 59.19 -44.15 -18.88
CA GLN A 443 60.03 -43.09 -19.43
C GLN A 443 59.23 -42.07 -20.25
N SER A 444 58.34 -42.53 -21.15
CA SER A 444 57.49 -41.63 -21.93
C SER A 444 56.56 -40.79 -21.04
N GLU A 445 56.03 -41.37 -19.96
CA GLU A 445 55.19 -40.63 -19.00
C GLU A 445 55.99 -39.62 -18.17
N LEU A 446 57.25 -39.95 -17.84
CA LEU A 446 58.17 -39.05 -17.16
C LEU A 446 58.50 -37.83 -18.03
N ASP A 447 58.79 -38.04 -19.30
CA ASP A 447 59.11 -36.97 -20.25
C ASP A 447 57.90 -36.05 -20.48
N SER A 448 56.70 -36.63 -20.59
CA SER A 448 55.43 -35.89 -20.62
C SER A 448 55.26 -35.01 -19.37
N ALA A 449 55.46 -35.57 -18.18
CA ALA A 449 55.30 -34.83 -16.93
C ALA A 449 56.32 -33.69 -16.78
N ARG A 450 57.56 -33.87 -17.26
CA ARG A 450 58.59 -32.82 -17.31
C ARG A 450 58.23 -31.70 -18.29
N LEU A 451 57.65 -32.02 -19.44
CA LEU A 451 57.18 -31.03 -20.40
C LEU A 451 56.06 -30.16 -19.81
N GLU A 452 55.10 -30.80 -19.11
CA GLU A 452 54.03 -30.10 -18.39
C GLU A 452 54.58 -29.17 -17.30
N GLU A 453 55.53 -29.65 -16.48
CA GLU A 453 56.20 -28.84 -15.47
C GLU A 453 56.84 -27.58 -16.08
N ALA A 454 57.61 -27.75 -17.17
CA ALA A 454 58.25 -26.63 -17.86
C ALA A 454 57.23 -25.60 -18.41
N GLY A 455 56.09 -26.08 -18.92
CA GLY A 455 54.99 -25.21 -19.38
C GLY A 455 54.39 -24.37 -18.23
N TRP A 456 54.22 -24.97 -17.06
CA TRP A 456 53.75 -24.25 -15.87
C TRP A 456 54.82 -23.32 -15.28
N GLU A 457 56.10 -23.68 -15.32
CA GLU A 457 57.21 -22.83 -14.88
C GLU A 457 57.34 -21.56 -15.73
N GLU A 458 57.18 -21.67 -17.05
CA GLU A 458 57.16 -20.50 -17.93
C GLU A 458 55.95 -19.59 -17.64
N THR A 459 54.81 -20.17 -17.28
CA THR A 459 53.63 -19.42 -16.81
C THR A 459 53.92 -18.68 -15.50
N LEU A 460 54.70 -19.28 -14.60
CA LEU A 460 55.13 -18.64 -13.35
C LEU A 460 56.12 -17.50 -13.60
N ARG A 461 57.01 -17.66 -14.57
CA ARG A 461 58.06 -16.69 -14.94
C ARG A 461 57.50 -15.42 -15.58
N LYS A 462 56.39 -15.53 -16.31
CA LYS A 462 55.64 -14.40 -16.86
C LYS A 462 55.02 -13.48 -15.79
N GLY A 463 55.12 -13.87 -14.51
CA GLY A 463 54.72 -13.04 -13.38
C GLY A 463 53.22 -13.09 -13.08
N GLY A 464 52.84 -12.48 -11.97
CA GLY A 464 51.45 -12.34 -11.53
C GLY A 464 51.36 -11.38 -10.36
N ALA A 465 50.19 -10.76 -10.20
CA ALA A 465 49.96 -9.66 -9.27
C ALA A 465 50.36 -9.96 -7.82
N ASP A 466 50.81 -8.92 -7.12
CA ASP A 466 51.12 -8.95 -5.69
C ASP A 466 49.82 -8.86 -4.86
N PRO A 467 49.59 -9.75 -3.87
CA PRO A 467 48.48 -9.62 -2.93
C PRO A 467 48.36 -8.24 -2.28
N GLU A 468 49.48 -7.58 -1.97
CA GLU A 468 49.45 -6.25 -1.32
C GLU A 468 48.84 -5.18 -2.23
N GLU A 469 49.03 -5.29 -3.55
CA GLU A 469 48.50 -4.36 -4.53
C GLU A 469 46.98 -4.51 -4.67
N ILE A 470 46.49 -5.76 -4.66
CA ILE A 470 45.06 -6.09 -4.65
C ILE A 470 44.40 -5.52 -3.39
N ASP A 471 45.03 -5.65 -2.22
CA ASP A 471 44.50 -5.12 -0.96
C ASP A 471 44.49 -3.59 -0.93
N ARG A 472 45.51 -2.93 -1.49
CA ARG A 472 45.54 -1.46 -1.62
C ARG A 472 44.41 -0.94 -2.52
N LEU A 473 44.16 -1.62 -3.64
CA LEU A 473 43.04 -1.28 -4.53
C LEU A 473 41.70 -1.52 -3.85
N GLN A 474 41.55 -2.62 -3.10
CA GLN A 474 40.35 -2.87 -2.30
C GLN A 474 40.07 -1.72 -1.31
N GLY A 475 41.08 -1.27 -0.57
CA GLY A 475 40.93 -0.13 0.35
C GLY A 475 40.63 1.21 -0.33
N ARG A 476 40.98 1.39 -1.62
CA ARG A 476 40.56 2.56 -2.41
C ARG A 476 39.10 2.43 -2.87
N ILE A 477 38.70 1.25 -3.34
CA ILE A 477 37.32 0.95 -3.75
C ILE A 477 36.36 1.16 -2.57
N ASP A 478 36.71 0.68 -1.38
CA ASP A 478 35.84 0.83 -0.20
C ASP A 478 35.65 2.30 0.21
N ARG A 479 36.72 3.11 0.13
CA ARG A 479 36.62 4.57 0.35
C ARG A 479 35.79 5.26 -0.72
N GLY A 480 35.98 4.91 -1.99
CA GLY A 480 35.19 5.45 -3.09
C GLY A 480 33.70 5.13 -2.94
N ARG A 481 33.36 3.90 -2.54
CA ARG A 481 31.96 3.48 -2.29
C ARG A 481 31.32 4.25 -1.15
N GLU A 482 32.07 4.50 -0.08
CA GLU A 482 31.60 5.34 1.03
C GLU A 482 31.34 6.79 0.57
N PHE A 483 32.21 7.37 -0.26
CA PHE A 483 31.97 8.69 -0.85
C PHE A 483 30.74 8.70 -1.76
N LEU A 484 30.59 7.70 -2.62
CA LEU A 484 29.43 7.59 -3.50
C LEU A 484 28.12 7.53 -2.71
N ARG A 485 28.09 6.75 -1.63
CA ARG A 485 26.93 6.67 -0.74
C ARG A 485 26.59 8.02 -0.10
N ARG A 486 27.59 8.78 0.34
CA ARG A 486 27.38 10.12 0.91
C ARG A 486 26.86 11.11 -0.13
N LEU A 487 27.39 11.06 -1.36
CA LEU A 487 26.93 11.88 -2.47
C LEU A 487 25.48 11.57 -2.85
N GLU A 488 25.07 10.30 -2.89
CA GLU A 488 23.68 9.90 -3.13
C GLU A 488 22.71 10.45 -2.09
N VAL A 489 23.08 10.37 -0.81
CA VAL A 489 22.27 10.91 0.29
C VAL A 489 22.18 12.44 0.18
N ALA A 490 23.28 13.11 -0.17
CA ALA A 490 23.30 14.56 -0.36
C ALA A 490 22.45 15.01 -1.55
N GLU A 491 22.60 14.37 -2.72
CA GLU A 491 21.81 14.64 -3.94
C GLU A 491 20.31 14.45 -3.66
N HIS A 492 19.94 13.34 -3.02
CA HIS A 492 18.55 13.08 -2.65
C HIS A 492 18.02 14.11 -1.65
N GLY A 493 18.84 14.50 -0.67
CA GLY A 493 18.51 15.54 0.30
C GLY A 493 18.25 16.90 -0.36
N CYS A 494 19.12 17.34 -1.27
CA CYS A 494 18.94 18.56 -2.04
C CYS A 494 17.65 18.51 -2.88
N GLY A 495 17.43 17.42 -3.62
CA GLY A 495 16.22 17.27 -4.43
C GLY A 495 14.93 17.24 -3.62
N GLN A 496 14.94 16.68 -2.40
CA GLN A 496 13.78 16.76 -1.51
C GLN A 496 13.60 18.16 -0.92
N ALA A 497 14.68 18.85 -0.55
CA ALA A 497 14.63 20.22 -0.03
C ALA A 497 14.04 21.19 -1.07
N ASP A 498 14.45 21.07 -2.34
CA ASP A 498 13.92 21.88 -3.45
C ASP A 498 12.42 21.65 -3.65
N ARG A 499 11.96 20.40 -3.59
CA ARG A 499 10.52 20.07 -3.66
C ARG A 499 9.75 20.68 -2.50
N LEU A 500 10.25 20.53 -1.27
CA LEU A 500 9.61 21.11 -0.09
C LEU A 500 9.57 22.64 -0.17
N GLN A 501 10.59 23.29 -0.73
CA GLN A 501 10.58 24.73 -0.98
C GLN A 501 9.51 25.13 -2.01
N GLN A 502 9.36 24.37 -3.10
CA GLN A 502 8.30 24.59 -4.08
C GLN A 502 6.91 24.40 -3.47
N ASP A 503 6.72 23.33 -2.70
CA ASP A 503 5.46 23.07 -1.98
C ASP A 503 5.13 24.19 -0.99
N LEU A 504 6.14 24.73 -0.29
CA LEU A 504 5.95 25.88 0.60
C LEU A 504 5.49 27.12 -0.15
N GLN A 505 6.07 27.42 -1.32
CA GLN A 505 5.63 28.56 -2.14
C GLN A 505 4.19 28.41 -2.60
N VAL A 506 3.78 27.19 -3.02
CA VAL A 506 2.40 26.90 -3.42
C VAL A 506 1.45 27.05 -2.23
N LEU A 507 1.76 26.44 -1.08
CA LEU A 507 0.95 26.51 0.13
C LEU A 507 0.82 27.95 0.65
N GLU A 508 1.86 28.79 0.52
CA GLU A 508 1.80 30.20 0.88
C GLU A 508 0.85 30.99 -0.03
N GLN A 509 0.86 30.71 -1.34
CA GLN A 509 -0.09 31.31 -2.29
C GLN A 509 -1.54 30.86 -2.01
N GLU A 510 -1.74 29.56 -1.77
CA GLU A 510 -3.05 29.01 -1.42
C GLU A 510 -3.57 29.58 -0.10
N LEU A 511 -2.70 29.73 0.89
CA LEU A 511 -3.06 30.35 2.17
C LEU A 511 -3.51 31.80 1.97
N ALA A 512 -2.80 32.58 1.14
CA ALA A 512 -3.19 33.95 0.84
C ALA A 512 -4.60 34.02 0.23
N VAL A 513 -4.92 33.12 -0.70
CA VAL A 513 -6.27 33.05 -1.29
C VAL A 513 -7.30 32.62 -0.24
N ALA A 514 -7.01 31.61 0.58
CA ALA A 514 -7.91 31.17 1.65
C ALA A 514 -8.19 32.28 2.68
N GLU A 515 -7.20 33.13 2.98
CA GLU A 515 -7.39 34.30 3.85
C GLU A 515 -8.32 35.34 3.22
N LEU A 516 -8.21 35.59 1.91
CA LEU A 516 -9.14 36.44 1.17
C LEU A 516 -10.57 35.87 1.19
N MET A 517 -10.73 34.56 1.00
CA MET A 517 -12.05 33.91 1.06
C MET A 517 -12.69 34.05 2.44
N VAL A 518 -11.92 33.81 3.52
CA VAL A 518 -12.42 33.96 4.90
C VAL A 518 -12.75 35.43 5.20
N GLY A 519 -11.94 36.38 4.73
CA GLY A 519 -12.22 37.81 4.86
C GLY A 519 -13.51 38.21 4.14
N ALA A 520 -13.68 37.75 2.90
CA ALA A 520 -14.86 38.02 2.08
C ALA A 520 -16.13 37.38 2.64
N LEU A 521 -16.09 36.14 3.14
CA LEU A 521 -17.26 35.45 3.69
C LEU A 521 -17.54 35.79 5.16
N GLY A 522 -16.60 36.45 5.82
CA GLY A 522 -16.68 36.85 7.22
C GLY A 522 -17.73 37.94 7.50
N PRO A 523 -17.90 38.31 8.78
CA PRO A 523 -18.93 39.26 9.22
C PRO A 523 -18.78 40.65 8.57
N ASN A 524 -17.53 41.11 8.38
CA ASN A 524 -17.22 42.40 7.76
C ASN A 524 -17.04 42.32 6.22
N GLY A 525 -17.32 41.15 5.63
CA GLY A 525 -17.18 40.89 4.21
C GLY A 525 -18.45 41.17 3.40
N ILE A 526 -18.75 40.27 2.48
CA ILE A 526 -19.87 40.39 1.53
C ILE A 526 -21.23 40.53 2.22
N ARG A 527 -21.41 39.94 3.41
CA ARG A 527 -22.67 40.06 4.18
C ARG A 527 -23.00 41.51 4.50
N LYS A 528 -22.02 42.26 5.00
CA LYS A 528 -22.17 43.68 5.31
C LYS A 528 -22.39 44.50 4.05
N SER A 529 -21.70 44.20 2.95
CA SER A 529 -21.90 44.92 1.69
C SER A 529 -23.28 44.69 1.08
N LEU A 530 -23.82 43.46 1.19
CA LEU A 530 -25.13 43.11 0.65
C LEU A 530 -26.26 43.72 1.47
N LEU A 531 -26.19 43.62 2.79
CA LEU A 531 -27.26 44.07 3.69
C LEU A 531 -27.13 45.54 4.09
N GLY A 532 -25.91 46.06 4.25
CA GLY A 532 -25.64 47.36 4.87
C GLY A 532 -26.33 48.54 4.18
N ASP A 533 -26.24 48.61 2.85
CA ASP A 533 -26.80 49.72 2.08
C ASP A 533 -28.34 49.70 2.10
N ARG A 534 -28.95 48.51 2.03
CA ARG A 534 -30.43 48.36 2.08
C ARG A 534 -30.97 48.50 3.50
N LEU A 535 -30.25 48.01 4.50
CA LEU A 535 -30.60 48.16 5.92
C LEU A 535 -30.44 49.59 6.40
N ALA A 536 -29.57 50.42 5.81
CA ALA A 536 -29.42 51.81 6.23
C ALA A 536 -30.75 52.59 6.13
N GLY A 537 -31.51 52.37 5.05
CA GLY A 537 -32.84 52.94 4.87
C GLY A 537 -33.84 52.41 5.91
N PHE A 538 -33.87 51.09 6.12
CA PHE A 538 -34.73 50.46 7.13
C PHE A 538 -34.44 50.97 8.55
N THR A 539 -33.15 51.03 8.91
CA THR A 539 -32.66 51.50 10.22
C THR A 539 -33.04 52.94 10.48
N ARG A 540 -33.05 53.77 9.43
CA ARG A 540 -33.52 55.16 9.53
C ARG A 540 -35.01 55.22 9.88
N GLU A 541 -35.84 54.44 9.19
CA GLU A 541 -37.29 54.39 9.48
C GLU A 541 -37.59 53.89 10.89
N ILE A 542 -36.88 52.85 11.35
CA ILE A 542 -37.02 52.36 12.73
C ILE A 542 -36.64 53.44 13.73
N ASN A 543 -35.49 54.10 13.54
CA ASN A 543 -35.02 55.12 14.46
C ASN A 543 -35.89 56.37 14.45
N ASN A 544 -36.49 56.74 13.32
CA ASN A 544 -37.46 57.84 13.25
C ASN A 544 -38.67 57.57 14.14
N MET A 545 -39.26 56.37 14.03
CA MET A 545 -40.39 55.97 14.86
C MET A 545 -39.99 55.79 16.33
N LEU A 546 -38.85 55.15 16.58
CA LEU A 546 -38.35 54.91 17.93
C LEU A 546 -38.05 56.23 18.65
N ALA A 547 -37.45 57.21 17.97
CA ALA A 547 -37.19 58.52 18.52
C ALA A 547 -38.48 59.26 18.86
N ALA A 548 -39.51 59.18 18.01
CA ALA A 548 -40.82 59.78 18.32
C ALA A 548 -41.44 59.16 19.57
N CYS A 549 -41.50 57.81 19.63
CA CYS A 549 -42.12 57.09 20.74
C CYS A 549 -41.29 57.08 22.04
N THR A 550 -40.10 57.69 22.05
CA THR A 550 -39.20 57.68 23.21
C THR A 550 -38.49 59.01 23.47
N GLU A 551 -38.91 60.09 22.83
CA GLU A 551 -38.25 61.41 22.90
C GLU A 551 -36.74 61.36 22.57
N GLY A 552 -36.36 60.47 21.65
CA GLY A 552 -34.96 60.28 21.22
C GLY A 552 -34.07 59.54 22.23
N LEU A 553 -34.63 58.94 23.28
CA LEU A 553 -33.84 58.24 24.31
C LEU A 553 -33.18 56.95 23.81
N TYR A 554 -33.78 56.29 22.83
CA TYR A 554 -33.32 55.02 22.30
C TYR A 554 -32.96 55.14 20.82
N ARG A 555 -31.89 54.43 20.44
CA ARG A 555 -31.47 54.26 19.06
C ARG A 555 -31.16 52.80 18.80
N LEU A 556 -31.66 52.27 17.69
CA LEU A 556 -31.34 50.95 17.18
C LEU A 556 -30.14 51.00 16.25
N GLU A 557 -29.20 50.10 16.48
CA GLU A 557 -28.05 49.79 15.63
C GLU A 557 -27.99 48.27 15.43
N TRP A 558 -27.42 47.84 14.31
CA TRP A 558 -27.28 46.42 14.01
C TRP A 558 -25.87 45.95 14.38
N GLN A 559 -25.75 44.79 15.03
CA GLN A 559 -24.47 44.07 15.13
C GLN A 559 -24.02 43.55 13.78
N GLU A 560 -22.77 43.07 13.71
CA GLU A 560 -22.23 42.37 12.54
C GLU A 560 -23.08 41.15 12.13
N ASP A 561 -23.75 40.50 13.09
CA ASP A 561 -24.69 39.40 12.86
C ASP A 561 -26.13 39.84 12.59
N PHE A 562 -26.40 41.13 12.40
CA PHE A 562 -27.75 41.69 12.22
C PHE A 562 -28.72 41.46 13.39
N ASN A 563 -28.17 41.27 14.60
CA ASN A 563 -28.95 41.34 15.82
C ASN A 563 -29.16 42.81 16.23
N PRO A 564 -30.38 43.22 16.65
CA PRO A 564 -30.65 44.59 17.05
C PRO A 564 -30.03 44.90 18.42
N LEU A 565 -29.19 45.94 18.47
CA LEU A 565 -28.69 46.60 19.67
C LEU A 565 -29.41 47.92 19.87
N ILE A 566 -29.82 48.17 21.11
CA ILE A 566 -30.49 49.40 21.48
C ILE A 566 -29.58 50.19 22.41
N THR A 567 -29.22 51.39 21.98
CA THR A 567 -28.37 52.32 22.75
C THR A 567 -29.24 53.29 23.52
N ARG A 568 -29.06 53.31 24.85
CA ARG A 568 -29.62 54.32 25.76
C ARG A 568 -28.49 55.11 26.40
N LYS A 569 -28.39 56.42 26.13
CA LYS A 569 -27.45 57.38 26.74
C LYS A 569 -25.94 57.06 26.73
N ARG A 570 -25.47 55.91 26.20
CA ARG A 570 -24.11 55.58 25.68
C ARG A 570 -23.79 54.08 25.61
N GLN A 571 -24.54 53.20 26.27
CA GLN A 571 -24.26 51.75 26.24
C GLN A 571 -25.26 51.00 25.34
N PRO A 572 -24.78 50.20 24.37
CA PRO A 572 -25.64 49.35 23.56
C PRO A 572 -26.02 48.08 24.33
N LEU A 573 -27.31 47.75 24.34
CA LEU A 573 -27.85 46.54 24.96
C LEU A 573 -28.62 45.70 23.93
N PRO A 574 -28.47 44.35 23.95
CA PRO A 574 -29.35 43.48 23.18
C PRO A 574 -30.82 43.69 23.55
N LEU A 575 -31.71 43.62 22.56
CA LEU A 575 -33.17 43.80 22.76
C LEU A 575 -33.72 42.95 23.92
N LYS A 576 -33.25 41.70 24.06
CA LYS A 576 -33.70 40.75 25.11
C LYS A 576 -33.36 41.19 26.55
N LEU A 577 -32.38 42.08 26.72
CA LEU A 577 -31.96 42.58 28.05
C LEU A 577 -32.68 43.86 28.47
N LEU A 578 -33.53 44.42 27.61
CA LEU A 578 -34.35 45.59 27.95
C LEU A 578 -35.56 45.18 28.81
N SER A 579 -36.16 46.13 29.51
CA SER A 579 -37.44 45.92 30.20
C SER A 579 -38.57 45.63 29.20
N ARG A 580 -39.65 44.99 29.65
CA ARG A 580 -40.78 44.62 28.75
C ARG A 580 -41.38 45.84 28.03
N SER A 581 -41.53 46.97 28.72
CA SER A 581 -42.05 48.21 28.11
C SER A 581 -41.10 48.80 27.06
N GLU A 582 -39.78 48.73 27.30
CA GLU A 582 -38.77 49.14 26.31
C GLU A 582 -38.77 48.21 25.09
N GLN A 583 -38.78 46.89 25.31
CA GLN A 583 -38.88 45.90 24.22
C GLN A 583 -40.13 46.14 23.37
N PHE A 584 -41.25 46.47 24.00
CA PHE A 584 -42.51 46.76 23.33
C PHE A 584 -42.42 48.00 22.44
N ARG A 585 -41.88 49.12 22.93
CA ARG A 585 -41.70 50.34 22.11
C ARG A 585 -40.77 50.11 20.91
N VAL A 586 -39.67 49.37 21.11
CA VAL A 586 -38.77 48.98 20.01
C VAL A 586 -39.49 48.09 18.99
N SER A 587 -40.31 47.16 19.47
CA SER A 587 -41.10 46.25 18.65
C SER A 587 -42.14 46.99 17.80
N ILE A 588 -42.81 48.01 18.36
CA ILE A 588 -43.71 48.89 17.61
C ILE A 588 -42.95 49.67 16.52
N ALA A 589 -41.77 50.20 16.84
CA ALA A 589 -40.95 50.92 15.86
C ALA A 589 -40.48 50.02 14.70
N LEU A 590 -40.09 48.78 15.00
CA LEU A 590 -39.74 47.76 14.01
C LEU A 590 -40.94 47.42 13.12
N GLN A 591 -42.11 47.16 13.73
CA GLN A 591 -43.34 46.86 13.01
C GLN A 591 -43.75 48.01 12.08
N ALA A 592 -43.71 49.25 12.57
CA ALA A 592 -44.03 50.43 11.78
C ALA A 592 -43.10 50.58 10.56
N ALA A 593 -41.80 50.32 10.73
CA ALA A 593 -40.84 50.36 9.63
C ALA A 593 -41.07 49.22 8.62
N ILE A 594 -41.39 48.01 9.07
CA ILE A 594 -41.74 46.87 8.19
C ILE A 594 -43.01 47.18 7.40
N ALA A 595 -44.04 47.71 8.05
CA ALA A 595 -45.31 48.06 7.40
C ALA A 595 -45.12 49.10 6.29
N LYS A 596 -44.22 50.08 6.48
CA LYS A 596 -43.85 51.06 5.45
C LYS A 596 -43.04 50.45 4.30
N LEU A 597 -42.01 49.68 4.62
CA LEU A 597 -41.13 49.08 3.59
C LEU A 597 -41.87 48.09 2.69
N THR A 598 -42.83 47.36 3.25
CA THR A 598 -43.64 46.37 2.52
C THR A 598 -44.79 47.01 1.75
N GLY A 599 -45.09 48.29 1.97
CA GLY A 599 -46.26 48.96 1.40
C GLY A 599 -47.60 48.53 2.00
N LEU A 600 -47.60 47.65 3.01
CA LEU A 600 -48.81 47.27 3.74
C LEU A 600 -49.46 48.48 4.42
N ASN A 601 -48.65 49.41 4.93
CA ASN A 601 -49.08 50.66 5.57
C ASN A 601 -50.18 50.46 6.62
N PHE A 602 -50.20 49.31 7.28
CA PHE A 602 -51.17 48.96 8.31
C PHE A 602 -50.42 48.66 9.61
N LEU A 603 -50.92 49.17 10.73
CA LEU A 603 -50.30 48.99 12.03
C LEU A 603 -51.36 48.58 13.07
N ALA A 604 -51.13 47.47 13.76
CA ALA A 604 -51.92 47.11 14.94
C ALA A 604 -51.04 46.90 16.17
N VAL A 605 -51.41 47.55 17.27
CA VAL A 605 -50.70 47.49 18.54
C VAL A 605 -51.67 47.06 19.63
N ASP A 606 -51.45 45.85 20.15
CA ASP A 606 -52.19 45.30 21.29
C ASP A 606 -51.45 45.55 22.61
N GLU A 607 -52.15 45.50 23.74
CA GLU A 607 -51.59 45.69 25.09
C GLU A 607 -50.90 47.04 25.30
N VAL A 608 -51.46 48.13 24.74
CA VAL A 608 -50.91 49.49 24.92
C VAL A 608 -50.84 49.88 26.41
N ASP A 609 -51.68 49.29 27.24
CA ASP A 609 -51.68 49.43 28.70
C ASP A 609 -50.46 48.83 29.42
N MET A 610 -49.59 48.09 28.73
CA MET A 610 -48.26 47.71 29.25
C MET A 610 -47.36 48.95 29.47
N LEU A 611 -47.66 50.07 28.82
CA LEU A 611 -47.00 51.36 29.04
C LEU A 611 -47.72 52.13 30.16
N ASP A 612 -46.96 52.90 30.95
CA ASP A 612 -47.53 53.89 31.87
C ASP A 612 -48.23 55.04 31.11
N GLN A 613 -48.97 55.89 31.82
CA GLN A 613 -49.77 56.96 31.20
C GLN A 613 -48.93 57.88 30.31
N ASP A 614 -47.78 58.35 30.79
CA ASP A 614 -46.90 59.27 30.04
C ASP A 614 -46.40 58.62 28.74
N ASN A 615 -45.95 57.37 28.79
CA ASN A 615 -45.48 56.65 27.61
C ASN A 615 -46.62 56.28 26.65
N ARG A 616 -47.84 56.04 27.15
CA ARG A 616 -49.04 55.83 26.31
C ARG A 616 -49.43 57.08 25.55
N ASP A 617 -49.39 58.23 26.23
CA ASP A 617 -49.71 59.52 25.63
C ASP A 617 -48.66 59.88 24.58
N LEU A 618 -47.37 59.65 24.88
CA LEU A 618 -46.28 59.84 23.92
C LEU A 618 -46.44 58.94 22.68
N LEU A 619 -46.75 57.66 22.86
CA LEU A 619 -47.01 56.73 21.75
C LEU A 619 -48.19 57.20 20.90
N THR A 620 -49.31 57.55 21.55
CA THR A 620 -50.54 57.98 20.85
C THR A 620 -50.31 59.27 20.07
N CYS A 621 -49.65 60.26 20.66
CA CYS A 621 -49.25 61.50 20.00
C CYS A 621 -48.29 61.24 18.83
N SER A 622 -47.31 60.33 19.00
CA SER A 622 -46.40 59.94 17.93
C SER A 622 -47.14 59.31 16.75
N LEU A 623 -48.11 58.43 17.03
CA LEU A 623 -48.93 57.79 16.00
C LEU A 623 -49.88 58.76 15.29
N LEU A 624 -50.42 59.75 16.00
CA LEU A 624 -51.21 60.83 15.40
C LEU A 624 -50.36 61.65 14.40
N ASN A 625 -49.11 61.96 14.75
CA ASN A 625 -48.20 62.73 13.88
C ASN A 625 -47.80 61.98 12.61
N VAL A 626 -47.80 60.65 12.64
CA VAL A 626 -47.49 59.79 11.48
C VAL A 626 -48.72 59.15 10.87
N MET A 627 -49.93 59.53 11.31
CA MET A 627 -51.20 58.96 10.84
C MET A 627 -51.30 59.03 9.31
N ASP A 628 -50.78 60.10 8.70
CA ASP A 628 -50.78 60.29 7.25
C ASP A 628 -49.90 59.33 6.46
N GLN A 629 -49.00 58.62 7.13
CA GLN A 629 -48.06 57.67 6.53
C GLN A 629 -48.60 56.24 6.55
N PHE A 630 -49.71 55.99 7.25
CA PHE A 630 -50.38 54.70 7.32
C PHE A 630 -51.77 54.79 6.69
N ASP A 631 -52.20 53.72 6.05
CA ASP A 631 -53.57 53.57 5.56
C ASP A 631 -54.51 53.39 6.75
N GLN A 632 -54.12 52.58 7.73
CA GLN A 632 -54.95 52.32 8.92
C GLN A 632 -54.12 51.86 10.13
N ILE A 633 -54.51 52.34 11.31
CA ILE A 633 -53.91 52.04 12.61
C ILE A 633 -55.00 51.53 13.57
N MET A 634 -54.70 50.47 14.32
CA MET A 634 -55.56 49.92 15.38
C MET A 634 -54.79 49.80 16.70
N LEU A 635 -55.29 50.45 17.75
CA LEU A 635 -54.71 50.44 19.09
C LEU A 635 -55.67 49.76 20.05
N PHE A 636 -55.17 48.84 20.88
CA PHE A 636 -55.96 48.16 21.90
C PHE A 636 -55.37 48.47 23.27
N SER A 637 -56.21 49.00 24.17
CA SER A 637 -55.79 49.41 25.51
C SER A 637 -56.84 49.03 26.55
N THR A 638 -56.42 48.76 27.78
CA THR A 638 -57.34 48.59 28.90
C THR A 638 -57.79 49.94 29.45
N VAL A 639 -58.99 49.96 30.05
CA VAL A 639 -59.54 51.19 30.65
C VAL A 639 -58.76 51.47 31.93
N GLY A 640 -58.23 52.70 32.05
CA GLY A 640 -57.69 53.22 33.30
C GLY A 640 -58.77 53.79 34.22
N ASP A 641 -58.38 54.55 35.24
CA ASP A 641 -59.33 55.11 36.23
C ASP A 641 -60.28 56.17 35.63
N VAL A 642 -59.92 56.74 34.48
CA VAL A 642 -60.71 57.74 33.75
C VAL A 642 -61.43 57.08 32.58
N GLN A 643 -62.75 57.30 32.50
CA GLN A 643 -63.53 56.81 31.36
C GLN A 643 -63.07 57.51 30.07
N PRO A 644 -62.70 56.75 29.04
CA PRO A 644 -62.24 57.31 27.79
C PRO A 644 -63.35 58.08 27.07
N ARG A 645 -63.00 59.23 26.49
CA ARG A 645 -63.86 59.99 25.58
C ARG A 645 -63.18 60.12 24.23
N ASN A 646 -63.98 59.99 23.17
CA ASN A 646 -63.49 60.20 21.81
C ASN A 646 -63.05 61.67 21.65
N PRO A 647 -61.81 61.94 21.19
CA PRO A 647 -61.31 63.30 21.02
C PRO A 647 -61.96 64.07 19.87
N GLY A 648 -62.78 63.42 19.04
CA GLY A 648 -63.51 64.08 17.94
C GLY A 648 -62.62 64.53 16.78
N LEU A 649 -61.40 63.99 16.68
CA LEU A 649 -60.45 64.30 15.62
C LEU A 649 -60.84 63.61 14.30
N PRO A 650 -60.69 64.28 13.14
CA PRO A 650 -61.01 63.68 11.85
C PRO A 650 -60.16 62.45 11.58
N GLY A 651 -60.80 61.36 11.15
CA GLY A 651 -60.12 60.09 10.88
C GLY A 651 -59.80 59.24 12.12
N VAL A 652 -60.15 59.70 13.32
CA VAL A 652 -59.97 58.96 14.58
C VAL A 652 -61.33 58.44 15.08
N LYS A 653 -61.40 57.15 15.38
CA LYS A 653 -62.54 56.52 16.05
C LYS A 653 -62.12 55.82 17.32
N MET A 654 -63.02 55.82 18.29
CA MET A 654 -62.82 55.12 19.56
C MET A 654 -63.97 54.14 19.79
N PHE A 655 -63.64 52.92 20.19
CA PHE A 655 -64.59 51.83 20.40
C PHE A 655 -64.49 51.32 21.83
N TRP A 656 -65.63 51.14 22.48
CA TRP A 656 -65.76 50.44 23.75
C TRP A 656 -65.98 48.95 23.51
N VAL A 657 -65.23 48.12 24.23
CA VAL A 657 -65.29 46.65 24.13
C VAL A 657 -65.65 46.06 25.48
N GLU A 658 -66.83 45.46 25.59
CA GLU A 658 -67.37 44.88 26.82
C GLU A 658 -68.32 43.72 26.51
N ASP A 659 -68.30 42.67 27.34
CA ASP A 659 -69.15 41.48 27.22
C ASP A 659 -69.21 40.86 25.81
N GLY A 660 -68.11 40.93 25.07
CA GLY A 660 -68.01 40.39 23.71
C GLY A 660 -68.73 41.23 22.64
N ARG A 661 -69.01 42.50 22.92
CA ARG A 661 -69.61 43.47 22.01
C ARG A 661 -68.71 44.69 21.84
N ILE A 662 -68.77 45.28 20.65
CA ILE A 662 -68.02 46.48 20.28
C ILE A 662 -69.02 47.60 19.99
N SER A 663 -68.90 48.73 20.68
CA SER A 663 -69.72 49.94 20.47
C SER A 663 -68.84 51.16 20.18
N GLU A 664 -69.27 52.05 19.30
CA GLU A 664 -68.54 53.29 18.99
C GLU A 664 -68.78 54.35 20.07
N LEU A 665 -67.71 54.93 20.62
CA LEU A 665 -67.78 56.02 21.59
C LEU A 665 -67.91 57.37 20.86
N GLY A 666 -68.99 58.10 21.14
CA GLY A 666 -69.24 59.43 20.57
C GLY A 666 -70.30 59.49 19.46
N SER A 667 -70.87 58.36 19.04
CA SER A 667 -72.09 58.37 18.21
C SER A 667 -73.31 58.59 19.11
N SER A 668 -74.01 59.71 18.94
CA SER A 668 -75.29 59.95 19.60
C SER A 668 -76.34 58.92 19.13
N ALA A 669 -76.44 57.78 19.82
CA ALA A 669 -77.57 56.86 19.75
C ALA A 669 -77.66 56.00 21.02
N SER A 670 -78.71 56.25 21.81
CA SER A 670 -79.32 55.41 22.86
C SER A 670 -78.40 54.83 23.96
N ASN A 671 -78.40 55.55 25.08
CA ASN A 671 -78.08 55.05 26.42
C ASN A 671 -79.14 54.02 26.89
N PRO A 672 -78.78 52.84 27.41
CA PRO A 672 -79.61 52.14 28.36
C PRO A 672 -78.97 52.19 29.76
N ALA A 673 -79.62 52.94 30.66
CA ALA A 673 -79.56 52.88 32.13
C ALA A 673 -78.15 52.90 32.78
N GLY A 674 -77.74 53.96 33.48
CA GLY A 674 -78.46 54.58 34.58
C GLY A 674 -77.81 54.17 35.90
N ARG A 675 -76.97 55.05 36.46
CA ARG A 675 -76.79 55.24 37.91
C ARG A 675 -76.05 56.54 38.17
N GLU A 676 -76.78 57.46 38.79
CA GLU A 676 -76.27 58.65 39.43
C GLU A 676 -75.35 58.28 40.61
N SER A 677 -74.23 59.00 40.76
CA SER A 677 -73.81 59.50 42.06
C SER A 677 -72.71 60.56 41.91
N THR A 678 -73.13 61.81 42.16
CA THR A 678 -72.43 62.83 42.97
C THR A 678 -70.98 63.21 42.65
N GLY A 679 -70.84 64.37 41.99
CA GLY A 679 -70.10 65.55 42.49
C GLY A 679 -68.60 65.43 42.78
N PHE A 680 -67.79 66.14 42.00
CA PHE A 680 -67.01 67.31 42.47
C PHE A 680 -66.35 67.99 41.26
N SER A 681 -66.57 69.30 41.12
CA SER A 681 -65.85 70.17 40.21
C SER A 681 -64.37 70.29 40.61
N VAL A 682 -63.50 70.69 39.67
CA VAL A 682 -62.61 71.88 39.77
C VAL A 682 -61.35 71.74 38.87
N PHE A 683 -61.11 72.79 38.05
CA PHE A 683 -59.88 73.22 37.34
C PHE A 683 -59.25 72.29 36.27
N GLN A 684 -58.63 72.77 35.18
CA GLN A 684 -58.68 74.01 34.39
C GLN A 684 -57.87 73.74 33.12
#